data_AF-A0A971WDA9-F1
#
_entry.id   AF-A0A971WDA9-F1
#
_cell.length_a   1.000
_cell.length_b   1.000
_cell.length_c   1.000
_cell.angle_alpha   90.00
_cell.angle_beta   90.00
_cell.angle_gamma   90.00
#
_symmetry.space_group_name_H-M   'P 1'
#
loop_
_entity.id
_entity.type
_entity.pdbx_description
1 polymer ?
#
loop_
_entity_poly.entity_id
_entity_poly.type
_entity_poly.pdbx_seq_one_letter_code
_entity_poly.pdbx_strand_id
1 'polypeptide(L)'
;MKKAMLKLTAFLLALVLLAGTASSVPSYANNSLGTPVNFGVVSDIHVYPESFVNLDSAKYIQDAYCDTKLMGESTALLRAMLETAAVRKENGKYGMECLLVPGDMTFNGEITAHIEVAELFRAFEARTGIPIFVINGNHDINNYNAVNYAVSDVDDPTEVTSPEAFKDIYAEFGYTQADNVFMPTNGKAGMLSYSAALPGGYRLIAIDECKYSADVTEDGLDKKEGGITISAELAAWVLDETRAAQARGETVLGMAHHSFLSHFDLQSVLADDDMLPNYEKYAYELADAGMHFIFTGHVHANDVTSLVSANGETIYDIQTDALVGTPNTYREVIFTTADNGNISCALTNVDCDAECPVDVSAVSAQYGVIEPPFSENYCMPMLMGGSIEDGVRNDAAQFLKNNFLPELSKDIQNALPQGLTGLLADKGIDLGREAAASSRALKSALSGYHLTVQDFSQFLAAVVKQIDHKYILDATHTQALLGTVVERAMQLELAQGNSATQLGKIIMLAFEYHSSGNENALNNPEISIALDALRTQAGADRPVEEVLDIIINDLLFDDILPSIRLDDLDILLPDDVVQTLRNLAGGDLSVGGILDTILNNAAKRLNLIPFVRVDSGRDLVKALVYTAGYKYLNANSRLKISSALADIFESFTTDVNPFFCGDLNATLEYKGKVAVEPTNANYRLPANITVMRATDLGDIFITWQTMQGIEGNDILFNPLPESASYTKELAPNKVTVKTFDFAFTEIEVTRILLKHTVTISGLEPGQTYTFRIGDSERELMSETLSFTITTSGDVEENDASANEFWGKLLSVFTKVFEFFLSFQTILNLFT
;
A
#
# COMPACT_ATOMS: atom_id res chain seq x y z
N MET A 1 -49.85 -12.42 -26.44
CA MET A 1 -49.17 -13.67 -26.02
C MET A 1 -47.65 -13.54 -25.79
N LYS A 2 -46.88 -12.72 -26.54
CA LYS A 2 -45.43 -12.56 -26.29
C LYS A 2 -45.03 -11.70 -25.07
N LYS A 3 -45.87 -10.74 -24.62
CA LYS A 3 -45.59 -9.92 -23.41
C LYS A 3 -45.97 -10.59 -22.08
N ALA A 4 -46.80 -11.64 -22.11
CA ALA A 4 -47.15 -12.41 -20.92
C ALA A 4 -46.10 -13.48 -20.62
N MET A 5 -45.51 -14.11 -21.64
CA MET A 5 -44.38 -15.03 -21.44
C MET A 5 -43.12 -14.30 -20.97
N LEU A 6 -42.81 -13.09 -21.46
CA LEU A 6 -41.62 -12.36 -21.00
C LEU A 6 -41.69 -11.97 -19.51
N LYS A 7 -42.89 -11.63 -19.02
CA LYS A 7 -43.12 -11.36 -17.58
C LYS A 7 -43.10 -12.64 -16.75
N LEU A 8 -43.58 -13.77 -17.30
CA LEU A 8 -43.49 -15.07 -16.63
C LEU A 8 -42.04 -15.58 -16.59
N THR A 9 -41.24 -15.35 -17.64
CA THR A 9 -39.81 -15.71 -17.70
C THR A 9 -38.97 -14.80 -16.80
N ALA A 10 -39.26 -13.49 -16.73
CA ALA A 10 -38.61 -12.59 -15.78
C ALA A 10 -39.01 -12.89 -14.32
N PHE A 11 -40.27 -13.28 -14.08
CA PHE A 11 -40.74 -13.72 -12.76
C PHE A 11 -40.15 -15.10 -12.37
N LEU A 12 -39.99 -16.02 -13.32
CA LEU A 12 -39.33 -17.32 -13.12
C LEU A 12 -37.81 -17.17 -12.94
N LEU A 13 -37.14 -16.25 -13.65
CA LEU A 13 -35.72 -15.92 -13.41
C LEU A 13 -35.53 -15.22 -12.07
N ALA A 14 -36.44 -14.33 -11.68
CA ALA A 14 -36.45 -13.73 -10.34
C ALA A 14 -36.68 -14.80 -9.26
N LEU A 15 -37.52 -15.80 -9.51
CA LEU A 15 -37.72 -16.95 -8.60
C LEU A 15 -36.53 -17.92 -8.57
N VAL A 16 -35.75 -18.03 -9.66
CA VAL A 16 -34.50 -18.83 -9.68
C VAL A 16 -33.35 -18.07 -9.00
N LEU A 17 -33.31 -16.74 -9.10
CA LEU A 17 -32.38 -15.88 -8.36
C LEU A 17 -32.76 -15.75 -6.87
N LEU A 18 -34.06 -15.79 -6.53
CA LEU A 18 -34.57 -15.85 -5.15
C LEU A 18 -34.62 -17.29 -4.57
N ALA A 19 -34.39 -18.32 -5.39
CA ALA A 19 -34.20 -19.71 -4.95
C ALA A 19 -32.72 -20.11 -4.83
N GLY A 20 -31.79 -19.21 -5.13
CA GLY A 20 -30.36 -19.33 -4.81
C GLY A 20 -30.00 -18.84 -3.40
N THR A 21 -30.94 -18.24 -2.67
CA THR A 21 -30.81 -17.84 -1.25
C THR A 21 -31.88 -18.52 -0.40
N ALA A 22 -32.20 -19.77 -0.70
CA ALA A 22 -32.58 -20.69 0.36
C ALA A 22 -31.28 -21.35 0.82
N SER A 23 -30.60 -20.73 1.79
CA SER A 23 -29.75 -21.48 2.71
C SER A 23 -30.55 -22.73 3.05
N SER A 24 -30.06 -23.90 2.63
CA SER A 24 -30.45 -25.12 3.31
C SER A 24 -30.13 -24.83 4.76
N VAL A 25 -31.15 -24.51 5.57
CA VAL A 25 -31.07 -24.65 7.01
C VAL A 25 -30.72 -26.12 7.15
N PRO A 26 -29.45 -26.50 7.44
CA PRO A 26 -29.25 -27.83 7.95
C PRO A 26 -30.21 -27.87 9.14
N SER A 27 -31.00 -28.93 9.25
CA SER A 27 -31.54 -29.29 10.55
C SER A 27 -30.32 -29.39 11.48
N TYR A 28 -29.93 -28.28 12.09
CA TYR A 28 -28.93 -28.26 13.11
C TYR A 28 -29.52 -29.17 14.16
N ALA A 29 -28.85 -30.30 14.39
CA ALA A 29 -28.94 -30.91 15.70
C ALA A 29 -28.78 -29.76 16.69
N ASN A 30 -29.71 -29.65 17.64
CA ASN A 30 -29.60 -28.74 18.78
C ASN A 30 -28.31 -29.09 19.53
N ASN A 31 -27.18 -28.59 19.04
CA ASN A 31 -25.97 -28.46 19.80
C ASN A 31 -26.18 -27.16 20.59
N SER A 32 -26.09 -27.23 21.91
CA SER A 32 -26.09 -26.04 22.73
C SER A 32 -24.98 -25.11 22.24
N LEU A 33 -25.34 -23.88 21.85
CA LEU A 33 -24.36 -22.81 21.75
C LEU A 33 -23.81 -22.60 23.17
N GLY A 34 -22.48 -22.55 23.31
CA GLY A 34 -21.86 -22.20 24.58
C GLY A 34 -22.27 -20.80 25.03
N THR A 35 -21.90 -20.44 26.26
CA THR A 35 -22.18 -19.08 26.76
C THR A 35 -21.33 -18.09 25.98
N PRO A 36 -21.92 -17.04 25.36
CA PRO A 36 -21.17 -16.05 24.63
C PRO A 36 -20.27 -15.24 25.57
N VAL A 37 -19.14 -14.77 25.04
CA VAL A 37 -18.19 -13.89 25.73
C VAL A 37 -18.03 -12.63 24.90
N ASN A 38 -18.09 -11.47 25.54
CA ASN A 38 -18.23 -10.18 24.87
C ASN A 38 -17.00 -9.28 25.13
N PHE A 39 -16.23 -8.94 24.09
CA PHE A 39 -15.05 -8.09 24.18
C PHE A 39 -15.23 -6.76 23.44
N GLY A 40 -14.63 -5.70 23.94
CA GLY A 40 -14.38 -4.47 23.18
C GLY A 40 -12.97 -4.48 22.60
N VAL A 41 -12.77 -3.87 21.43
CA VAL A 41 -11.44 -3.59 20.86
C VAL A 41 -11.42 -2.14 20.35
N VAL A 42 -10.43 -1.37 20.78
CA VAL A 42 -10.14 -0.02 20.26
C VAL A 42 -8.65 0.06 19.94
N SER A 43 -8.28 0.69 18.84
CA SER A 43 -6.87 0.82 18.44
C SER A 43 -6.49 2.26 18.13
N ASP A 44 -5.18 2.52 18.13
CA ASP A 44 -4.53 3.75 17.65
C ASP A 44 -5.25 5.01 18.17
N ILE A 45 -5.40 5.05 19.50
CA ILE A 45 -6.09 6.15 20.20
C ILE A 45 -5.29 7.45 20.16
N HIS A 46 -3.97 7.36 19.94
CA HIS A 46 -3.05 8.47 19.66
C HIS A 46 -3.30 9.72 20.51
N VAL A 47 -3.47 9.52 21.82
CA VAL A 47 -3.80 10.62 22.72
C VAL A 47 -2.67 11.64 22.71
N TYR A 48 -3.05 12.87 22.43
CA TYR A 48 -2.22 14.05 22.59
C TYR A 48 -2.84 14.92 23.71
N PRO A 49 -2.06 15.36 24.71
CA PRO A 49 -2.61 16.07 25.86
C PRO A 49 -3.25 17.39 25.43
N GLU A 50 -4.49 17.62 25.85
CA GLU A 50 -5.18 18.90 25.60
C GLU A 50 -4.39 20.10 26.18
N SER A 51 -3.61 19.84 27.24
CA SER A 51 -2.73 20.83 27.87
C SER A 51 -1.52 21.24 27.00
N PHE A 52 -1.17 20.45 25.98
CA PHE A 52 -0.07 20.74 25.06
C PHE A 52 -0.54 21.44 23.78
N VAL A 53 -1.85 21.59 23.58
CA VAL A 53 -2.43 22.26 22.41
C VAL A 53 -2.18 23.76 22.47
N ASN A 54 -1.74 24.33 21.35
CA ASN A 54 -1.56 25.76 21.19
C ASN A 54 -2.14 26.25 19.84
N LEU A 55 -3.36 26.80 19.91
CA LEU A 55 -4.08 27.29 18.72
C LEU A 55 -3.46 28.53 18.07
N ASP A 56 -2.51 29.20 18.74
CA ASP A 56 -1.75 30.30 18.17
C ASP A 56 -0.45 29.83 17.47
N SER A 57 -0.08 28.54 17.59
CA SER A 57 1.09 27.96 16.90
C SER A 57 0.72 27.52 15.49
N ALA A 58 1.34 28.16 14.49
CA ALA A 58 1.18 27.75 13.09
C ALA A 58 1.70 26.32 12.83
N LYS A 59 2.75 25.90 13.56
CA LYS A 59 3.28 24.53 13.45
C LYS A 59 2.29 23.53 14.02
N TYR A 60 1.70 23.80 15.19
CA TYR A 60 0.64 22.93 15.73
C TYR A 60 -0.52 22.79 14.75
N ILE A 61 -1.04 23.89 14.20
CA ILE A 61 -2.17 23.82 13.26
C ILE A 61 -1.83 23.02 12.00
N GLN A 62 -0.58 23.09 11.54
CA GLN A 62 -0.11 22.27 10.42
C GLN A 62 -0.04 20.79 10.79
N ASP A 63 0.50 20.46 11.97
CA ASP A 63 0.74 19.09 12.40
C ASP A 63 -0.56 18.40 12.89
N ALA A 64 -1.50 19.15 13.45
CA ALA A 64 -2.69 18.62 14.11
C ALA A 64 -3.71 17.97 13.17
N TYR A 65 -3.64 18.29 11.88
CA TYR A 65 -4.52 17.77 10.83
C TYR A 65 -3.75 17.21 9.63
N CYS A 66 -2.42 17.09 9.73
CA CYS A 66 -1.64 16.30 8.79
C CYS A 66 -1.71 14.83 9.19
N ASP A 67 -1.42 13.93 8.24
CA ASP A 67 -1.34 12.48 8.49
C ASP A 67 -2.69 11.81 8.84
N THR A 68 -3.82 12.46 8.50
CA THR A 68 -5.17 11.88 8.65
C THR A 68 -5.54 11.45 10.07
N LYS A 69 -4.99 12.13 11.09
CA LYS A 69 -5.31 11.91 12.51
C LYS A 69 -5.79 13.22 13.15
N LEU A 70 -6.85 13.16 13.97
CA LEU A 70 -7.25 14.29 14.80
C LEU A 70 -6.39 14.37 16.06
N MET A 71 -5.24 15.04 15.96
CA MET A 71 -4.26 15.12 17.05
C MET A 71 -4.86 15.78 18.30
N GLY A 72 -5.36 17.01 18.18
CA GLY A 72 -5.87 17.78 19.32
C GLY A 72 -7.11 17.16 19.97
N GLU A 73 -8.03 16.66 19.16
CA GLU A 73 -9.32 16.11 19.59
C GLU A 73 -9.22 14.67 20.14
N SER A 74 -8.06 14.03 20.05
CA SER A 74 -7.82 12.63 20.45
C SER A 74 -8.31 12.30 21.86
N THR A 75 -8.03 13.15 22.86
CA THR A 75 -8.51 12.96 24.24
C THR A 75 -10.03 13.02 24.33
N ALA A 76 -10.68 13.93 23.60
CA ALA A 76 -12.14 14.06 23.58
C ALA A 76 -12.80 12.83 22.95
N LEU A 77 -12.22 12.29 21.88
CA LEU A 77 -12.66 11.06 21.22
C LEU A 77 -12.53 9.85 22.16
N LEU A 78 -11.41 9.69 22.86
CA LEU A 78 -11.24 8.60 23.83
C LEU A 78 -12.26 8.69 24.96
N ARG A 79 -12.51 9.88 25.50
CA ARG A 79 -13.54 10.09 26.53
C ARG A 79 -14.93 9.72 26.02
N ALA A 80 -15.30 10.13 24.81
CA ALA A 80 -16.57 9.79 24.20
C ALA A 80 -16.72 8.27 23.99
N MET A 81 -15.69 7.60 23.47
CA MET A 81 -15.68 6.15 23.28
C MET A 81 -15.89 5.40 24.61
N LEU A 82 -15.11 5.75 25.64
CA LEU A 82 -15.22 5.11 26.96
C LEU A 82 -16.59 5.37 27.62
N GLU A 83 -17.16 6.56 27.46
CA GLU A 83 -18.52 6.87 27.93
C GLU A 83 -19.56 6.03 27.17
N THR A 84 -19.47 5.98 25.84
CA THR A 84 -20.32 5.15 24.99
C THR A 84 -20.26 3.69 25.44
N ALA A 85 -19.08 3.10 25.61
CA ALA A 85 -18.93 1.72 26.09
C ALA A 85 -19.52 1.51 27.50
N ALA A 86 -19.31 2.45 28.42
CA ALA A 86 -19.86 2.38 29.78
C ALA A 86 -21.39 2.42 29.79
N VAL A 87 -22.00 3.37 29.05
CA VAL A 87 -23.46 3.51 28.95
C VAL A 87 -24.09 2.26 28.35
N ARG A 88 -23.48 1.70 27.29
CA ARG A 88 -23.97 0.47 26.63
C ARG A 88 -23.91 -0.75 27.55
N LYS A 89 -22.92 -0.83 28.44
CA LYS A 89 -22.88 -1.86 29.49
C LYS A 89 -23.97 -1.64 30.54
N GLU A 90 -24.09 -0.42 31.05
CA GLU A 90 -25.02 -0.07 32.13
C GLU A 90 -26.49 -0.23 31.71
N ASN A 91 -26.83 0.09 30.46
CA ASN A 91 -28.17 -0.04 29.92
C ASN A 91 -28.48 -1.46 29.37
N GLY A 92 -27.48 -2.35 29.37
CA GLY A 92 -27.62 -3.73 28.91
C GLY A 92 -27.66 -3.92 27.40
N LYS A 93 -27.27 -2.92 26.60
CA LYS A 93 -27.15 -3.01 25.13
C LYS A 93 -26.00 -3.92 24.71
N TYR A 94 -24.88 -3.85 25.42
CA TYR A 94 -23.74 -4.73 25.20
C TYR A 94 -23.03 -5.06 26.51
N GLY A 95 -22.98 -6.34 26.88
CA GLY A 95 -22.41 -6.80 28.13
C GLY A 95 -20.91 -7.00 28.07
N MET A 96 -20.13 -5.94 27.80
CA MET A 96 -18.67 -6.00 27.67
C MET A 96 -18.00 -6.58 28.93
N GLU A 97 -17.14 -7.57 28.73
CA GLU A 97 -16.43 -8.31 29.77
C GLU A 97 -14.94 -7.96 29.85
N CYS A 98 -14.32 -7.50 28.77
CA CYS A 98 -13.00 -6.85 28.76
C CYS A 98 -12.86 -5.91 27.56
N LEU A 99 -11.87 -5.02 27.61
CA LEU A 99 -11.49 -4.13 26.50
C LEU A 99 -10.03 -4.40 26.12
N LEU A 100 -9.77 -4.61 24.83
CA LEU A 100 -8.45 -4.83 24.24
C LEU A 100 -7.97 -3.55 23.53
N VAL A 101 -6.69 -3.23 23.66
CA VAL A 101 -6.07 -2.04 23.05
C VAL A 101 -4.74 -2.41 22.35
N PRO A 102 -4.73 -2.63 21.01
CA PRO A 102 -3.56 -3.03 20.24
C PRO A 102 -2.64 -1.84 19.87
N GLY A 103 -2.12 -1.14 20.88
CA GLY A 103 -1.04 -0.16 20.69
C GLY A 103 -1.45 1.25 20.25
N ASP A 104 -0.42 2.07 20.07
CA ASP A 104 -0.47 3.51 19.75
C ASP A 104 -1.40 4.29 20.67
N MET A 105 -1.05 4.23 21.95
CA MET A 105 -1.75 4.91 23.03
C MET A 105 -1.63 6.43 22.91
N THR A 106 -0.50 6.90 22.38
CA THR A 106 -0.11 8.32 22.35
C THR A 106 0.30 8.76 20.95
N PHE A 107 0.36 10.07 20.73
CA PHE A 107 0.71 10.61 19.41
C PHE A 107 2.19 10.40 19.08
N ASN A 108 3.10 10.70 20.02
CA ASN A 108 4.54 10.49 19.85
C ASN A 108 5.25 10.04 21.15
N GLY A 109 4.60 9.26 21.99
CA GLY A 109 5.23 8.64 23.16
C GLY A 109 5.31 9.56 24.37
N GLU A 110 4.52 10.65 24.39
CA GLU A 110 4.49 11.61 25.48
C GLU A 110 4.14 10.92 26.80
N ILE A 111 5.05 10.95 27.78
CA ILE A 111 4.83 10.35 29.10
C ILE A 111 3.62 10.99 29.80
N THR A 112 3.40 12.28 29.58
CA THR A 112 2.19 12.98 30.06
C THR A 112 0.93 12.37 29.47
N ALA A 113 0.90 12.11 28.15
CA ALA A 113 -0.25 11.48 27.49
C ALA A 113 -0.49 10.05 27.99
N HIS A 114 0.57 9.25 28.16
CA HIS A 114 0.45 7.90 28.72
C HIS A 114 -0.19 7.90 30.12
N ILE A 115 0.21 8.85 30.98
CA ILE A 115 -0.38 9.00 32.32
C ILE A 115 -1.85 9.39 32.22
N GLU A 116 -2.23 10.32 31.34
CA GLU A 116 -3.62 10.72 31.12
C GLU A 116 -4.49 9.56 30.59
N VAL A 117 -4.00 8.78 29.62
CA VAL A 117 -4.67 7.57 29.12
C VAL A 117 -4.90 6.59 30.26
N ALA A 118 -3.88 6.31 31.06
CA ALA A 118 -3.99 5.41 32.20
C ALA A 118 -5.01 5.91 33.25
N GLU A 119 -5.11 7.22 33.47
CA GLU A 119 -6.13 7.80 34.35
C GLU A 119 -7.56 7.63 33.81
N LEU A 120 -7.77 7.85 32.51
CA LEU A 120 -9.06 7.61 31.85
C LEU A 120 -9.47 6.13 31.95
N PHE A 121 -8.52 5.23 31.73
CA PHE A 121 -8.72 3.79 31.86
C PHE A 121 -9.07 3.38 33.28
N ARG A 122 -8.33 3.86 34.31
CA ARG A 122 -8.67 3.61 35.73
C ARG A 122 -10.09 4.07 36.05
N ALA A 123 -10.50 5.24 35.56
CA ALA A 123 -11.84 5.76 35.79
C ALA A 123 -12.91 4.87 35.15
N PHE A 124 -12.66 4.38 33.93
CA PHE A 124 -13.54 3.44 33.24
C PHE A 124 -13.64 2.10 33.97
N GLU A 125 -12.52 1.48 34.35
CA GLU A 125 -12.53 0.21 35.11
C GLU A 125 -13.26 0.37 36.45
N ALA A 126 -13.01 1.48 37.16
CA ALA A 126 -13.66 1.76 38.45
C ALA A 126 -15.18 1.92 38.34
N ARG A 127 -15.68 2.50 37.24
CA ARG A 127 -17.12 2.66 36.98
C ARG A 127 -17.77 1.35 36.55
N THR A 128 -17.15 0.64 35.62
CA THR A 128 -17.79 -0.43 34.85
C THR A 128 -17.42 -1.84 35.32
N GLY A 129 -16.30 -1.97 36.04
CA GLY A 129 -15.66 -3.25 36.37
C GLY A 129 -15.18 -4.04 35.14
N ILE A 130 -15.05 -3.39 33.98
CA ILE A 130 -14.48 -4.00 32.76
C ILE A 130 -12.95 -3.92 32.88
N PRO A 131 -12.21 -5.04 32.93
CA PRO A 131 -10.75 -5.03 32.82
C PRO A 131 -10.28 -4.62 31.43
N ILE A 132 -9.19 -3.86 31.36
CA ILE A 132 -8.52 -3.43 30.13
C ILE A 132 -7.19 -4.18 29.97
N PHE A 133 -6.86 -4.56 28.73
CA PHE A 133 -5.60 -5.18 28.35
C PHE A 133 -4.96 -4.38 27.22
N VAL A 134 -3.72 -3.94 27.43
CA VAL A 134 -3.00 -3.09 26.47
C VAL A 134 -1.72 -3.76 25.98
N ILE A 135 -1.25 -3.34 24.82
CA ILE A 135 0.13 -3.54 24.35
C ILE A 135 0.62 -2.21 23.75
N ASN A 136 1.92 -2.09 23.48
CA ASN A 136 2.50 -0.88 22.86
C ASN A 136 2.33 -0.89 21.34
N GLY A 137 2.30 0.30 20.74
CA GLY A 137 2.52 0.50 19.31
C GLY A 137 3.84 1.18 18.99
N ASN A 138 4.06 1.49 17.71
CA ASN A 138 5.33 2.04 17.25
C ASN A 138 5.51 3.51 17.65
N HIS A 139 4.47 4.23 18.05
CA HIS A 139 4.57 5.62 18.51
C HIS A 139 4.87 5.76 20.01
N ASP A 140 4.69 4.72 20.81
CA ASP A 140 4.66 4.81 22.28
C ASP A 140 6.04 4.86 22.95
N ILE A 141 7.03 4.13 22.42
CA ILE A 141 8.27 3.84 23.16
C ILE A 141 9.49 4.49 22.51
N ASN A 142 10.30 5.17 23.34
CA ASN A 142 11.54 5.85 22.95
C ASN A 142 11.37 6.73 21.70
N ASN A 143 10.20 7.33 21.53
CA ASN A 143 9.91 8.25 20.45
C ASN A 143 10.35 9.67 20.86
N TYR A 144 11.34 10.21 20.16
CA TYR A 144 11.92 11.53 20.46
C TYR A 144 11.22 12.67 19.70
N ASN A 145 10.12 12.38 19.00
CA ASN A 145 9.35 13.36 18.25
C ASN A 145 8.21 13.98 19.06
N ALA A 146 8.12 13.69 20.37
CA ALA A 146 7.16 14.31 21.28
C ALA A 146 7.34 15.83 21.29
N VAL A 147 6.26 16.60 21.15
CA VAL A 147 6.30 18.07 21.17
C VAL A 147 5.25 18.59 22.14
N ASN A 148 5.62 19.59 22.95
CA ASN A 148 4.68 20.35 23.76
C ASN A 148 4.50 21.76 23.19
N TYR A 149 3.53 21.92 22.27
CA TYR A 149 3.29 23.21 21.58
C TYR A 149 2.86 24.35 22.51
N ALA A 150 2.38 24.05 23.73
CA ALA A 150 2.10 25.07 24.73
C ALA A 150 3.38 25.72 25.29
N VAL A 151 4.53 25.05 25.16
CA VAL A 151 5.85 25.54 25.58
C VAL A 151 6.69 25.98 24.38
N SER A 152 6.83 25.14 23.36
CA SER A 152 7.62 25.41 22.16
C SER A 152 7.28 24.51 20.98
N ASP A 153 7.64 24.97 19.77
CA ASP A 153 7.46 24.26 18.50
C ASP A 153 8.58 23.22 18.18
N VAL A 154 9.32 22.76 19.20
CA VAL A 154 10.46 21.83 19.05
C VAL A 154 10.27 20.60 19.93
N ASP A 155 10.88 19.50 19.50
CA ASP A 155 10.89 18.22 20.23
C ASP A 155 11.28 18.40 21.70
N ASP A 156 10.49 17.82 22.60
CA ASP A 156 10.68 17.84 24.05
C ASP A 156 11.20 16.47 24.52
N PRO A 157 12.52 16.32 24.73
CA PRO A 157 13.11 15.06 25.17
C PRO A 157 12.72 14.68 26.61
N THR A 158 12.06 15.57 27.36
CA THR A 158 11.56 15.25 28.71
C THR A 158 10.24 14.49 28.69
N GLU A 159 9.55 14.45 27.56
CA GLU A 159 8.29 13.73 27.37
C GLU A 159 8.50 12.29 26.86
N VAL A 160 9.74 11.84 26.64
CA VAL A 160 10.00 10.50 26.08
C VAL A 160 9.70 9.40 27.10
N THR A 161 8.94 8.38 26.68
CA THR A 161 8.61 7.21 27.50
C THR A 161 9.54 6.03 27.21
N SER A 162 10.16 5.48 28.26
CA SER A 162 10.96 4.25 28.16
C SER A 162 10.05 3.00 28.22
N PRO A 163 10.50 1.83 27.73
CA PRO A 163 9.69 0.60 27.83
C PRO A 163 9.36 0.23 29.28
N GLU A 164 10.26 0.46 30.23
CA GLU A 164 9.97 0.26 31.66
C GLU A 164 8.90 1.23 32.18
N ALA A 165 8.97 2.51 31.80
CA ALA A 165 7.99 3.51 32.21
C ALA A 165 6.59 3.17 31.66
N PHE A 166 6.51 2.74 30.39
CA PHE A 166 5.25 2.25 29.82
C PHE A 166 4.68 1.08 30.63
N LYS A 167 5.49 0.07 30.91
CA LYS A 167 5.08 -1.09 31.71
C LYS A 167 4.62 -0.71 33.12
N ASP A 168 5.27 0.25 33.75
CA ASP A 168 4.91 0.74 35.08
C ASP A 168 3.60 1.57 35.05
N ILE A 169 3.42 2.45 34.05
CA ILE A 169 2.21 3.26 33.87
C ILE A 169 0.99 2.37 33.62
N TYR A 170 1.15 1.35 32.78
CA TYR A 170 0.08 0.43 32.41
C TYR A 170 0.07 -0.87 33.22
N ALA A 171 0.76 -0.94 34.35
CA ALA A 171 0.95 -2.19 35.11
C ALA A 171 -0.37 -2.90 35.45
N GLU A 172 -1.46 -2.16 35.68
CA GLU A 172 -2.77 -2.70 36.02
C GLU A 172 -3.65 -3.08 34.81
N PHE A 173 -3.19 -2.83 33.58
CA PHE A 173 -3.94 -3.11 32.35
C PHE A 173 -3.35 -4.28 31.56
N GLY A 174 -3.28 -5.45 32.21
CA GLY A 174 -2.83 -6.72 31.63
C GLY A 174 -1.56 -7.26 32.27
N TYR A 175 -0.57 -6.42 32.58
CA TYR A 175 0.73 -6.87 33.08
C TYR A 175 0.68 -7.50 34.48
N THR A 176 -0.14 -6.97 35.40
CA THR A 176 -0.33 -7.54 36.74
C THR A 176 -1.18 -8.80 36.70
N GLN A 177 -2.06 -8.93 35.71
CA GLN A 177 -2.92 -10.08 35.45
C GLN A 177 -2.19 -11.19 34.65
N ALA A 178 -1.01 -10.90 34.11
CA ALA A 178 -0.27 -11.82 33.28
C ALA A 178 0.21 -13.04 34.08
N ASP A 179 -0.01 -14.23 33.52
CA ASP A 179 0.55 -15.47 34.03
C ASP A 179 2.03 -15.58 33.68
N ASN A 180 2.39 -15.13 32.47
CA ASN A 180 3.73 -15.18 31.92
C ASN A 180 4.03 -13.85 31.20
N VAL A 181 5.28 -13.40 31.32
CA VAL A 181 5.80 -12.22 30.63
C VAL A 181 7.07 -12.62 29.92
N PHE A 182 7.24 -12.20 28.67
CA PHE A 182 8.45 -12.48 27.92
C PHE A 182 9.64 -11.72 28.53
N MET A 183 10.77 -12.42 28.65
CA MET A 183 12.00 -11.85 29.19
C MET A 183 13.11 -12.08 28.16
N PRO A 184 13.48 -11.08 27.35
CA PRO A 184 14.51 -11.24 26.33
C PRO A 184 15.85 -11.57 26.99
N THR A 185 16.66 -12.43 26.36
CA THR A 185 18.00 -12.76 26.89
C THR A 185 19.00 -11.63 26.71
N ASN A 186 18.81 -10.81 25.67
CA ASN A 186 19.64 -9.66 25.33
C ASN A 186 18.73 -8.49 24.93
N GLY A 187 19.11 -7.28 25.35
CA GLY A 187 18.39 -6.07 24.95
C GLY A 187 17.01 -5.95 25.58
N LYS A 188 16.11 -5.25 24.87
CA LYS A 188 14.76 -4.93 25.35
C LYS A 188 13.66 -5.25 24.34
N ALA A 189 13.98 -5.70 23.13
CA ALA A 189 12.95 -6.01 22.15
C ALA A 189 11.99 -7.09 22.65
N GLY A 190 10.68 -6.85 22.50
CA GLY A 190 9.61 -7.76 22.90
C GLY A 190 9.32 -7.82 24.40
N MET A 191 10.05 -7.09 25.25
CA MET A 191 9.95 -7.20 26.72
C MET A 191 8.59 -6.80 27.31
N LEU A 192 7.73 -6.17 26.49
CA LEU A 192 6.36 -5.82 26.84
C LEU A 192 5.36 -6.94 26.52
N SER A 193 5.78 -8.04 25.88
CA SER A 193 4.90 -9.17 25.58
C SER A 193 4.47 -9.93 26.85
N TYR A 194 3.20 -10.32 26.91
CA TYR A 194 2.67 -11.10 28.03
C TYR A 194 1.49 -12.00 27.63
N SER A 195 1.21 -13.01 28.47
CA SER A 195 0.03 -13.86 28.33
C SER A 195 -0.83 -13.79 29.59
N ALA A 196 -2.13 -13.60 29.39
CA ALA A 196 -3.10 -13.47 30.47
C ALA A 196 -4.38 -14.26 30.17
N ALA A 197 -5.02 -14.79 31.21
CA ALA A 197 -6.35 -15.38 31.08
C ALA A 197 -7.42 -14.30 30.83
N LEU A 198 -8.32 -14.59 29.90
CA LEU A 198 -9.51 -13.79 29.62
C LEU A 198 -10.78 -14.52 30.09
N PRO A 199 -11.92 -13.80 30.25
CA PRO A 199 -13.19 -14.41 30.58
C PRO A 199 -13.58 -15.55 29.62
N GLY A 200 -14.34 -16.53 30.11
CA GLY A 200 -14.95 -17.58 29.29
C GLY A 200 -13.99 -18.64 28.72
N GLY A 201 -12.79 -18.79 29.27
CA GLY A 201 -11.82 -19.81 28.83
C GLY A 201 -10.98 -19.36 27.63
N TYR A 202 -10.85 -18.05 27.43
CA TYR A 202 -9.99 -17.45 26.42
C TYR A 202 -8.62 -17.12 27.02
N ARG A 203 -7.59 -17.11 26.19
CA ARG A 203 -6.22 -16.74 26.54
C ARG A 203 -5.75 -15.62 25.62
N LEU A 204 -5.33 -14.50 26.19
CA LEU A 204 -4.65 -13.45 25.44
C LEU A 204 -3.15 -13.75 25.38
N ILE A 205 -2.56 -13.57 24.21
CA ILE A 205 -1.12 -13.41 24.03
C ILE A 205 -0.92 -12.03 23.38
N ALA A 206 -0.50 -11.07 24.21
CA ALA A 206 -0.13 -9.73 23.76
C ALA A 206 1.34 -9.75 23.34
N ILE A 207 1.59 -9.40 22.09
CA ILE A 207 2.90 -9.49 21.44
C ILE A 207 3.42 -8.08 21.25
N ASP A 208 4.65 -7.84 21.67
CA ASP A 208 5.38 -6.60 21.42
C ASP A 208 6.40 -6.83 20.30
N GLU A 209 6.09 -6.24 19.16
CA GLU A 209 6.81 -6.39 17.90
C GLU A 209 7.43 -5.08 17.40
N CYS A 210 7.38 -4.02 18.20
CA CYS A 210 7.86 -2.70 17.83
C CYS A 210 9.40 -2.57 17.96
N LYS A 211 10.01 -1.75 17.10
CA LYS A 211 11.45 -1.44 17.15
C LYS A 211 11.71 -0.16 17.94
N TYR A 212 12.16 -0.31 19.18
CA TYR A 212 12.48 0.84 20.06
C TYR A 212 13.79 0.70 20.85
N SER A 213 14.56 -0.36 20.64
CA SER A 213 15.74 -0.70 21.46
C SER A 213 16.97 -1.07 20.64
N ALA A 214 18.14 -0.78 21.20
CA ALA A 214 19.43 -0.91 20.52
C ALA A 214 19.75 -2.29 19.95
N ASP A 215 19.10 -3.36 20.43
CA ASP A 215 19.27 -4.73 19.92
C ASP A 215 18.56 -5.00 18.59
N VAL A 216 17.61 -4.13 18.18
CA VAL A 216 16.82 -4.29 16.95
C VAL A 216 16.80 -3.06 16.04
N THR A 217 17.22 -1.90 16.53
CA THR A 217 17.36 -0.68 15.72
C THR A 217 18.59 -0.72 14.84
N GLU A 218 18.53 -0.10 13.65
CA GLU A 218 19.60 -0.19 12.67
C GLU A 218 20.89 0.51 13.12
N ASP A 219 20.77 1.61 13.87
CA ASP A 219 21.91 2.38 14.38
C ASP A 219 22.36 1.96 15.79
N GLY A 220 21.70 0.96 16.38
CA GLY A 220 22.01 0.43 17.71
C GLY A 220 21.76 1.42 18.84
N LEU A 221 20.76 2.31 18.67
CA LEU A 221 20.32 3.25 19.71
C LEU A 221 18.94 2.88 20.27
N ASP A 222 18.69 3.25 21.52
CA ASP A 222 17.36 3.15 22.15
C ASP A 222 16.47 4.30 21.64
N LYS A 223 15.85 4.09 20.47
CA LYS A 223 14.98 5.03 19.78
C LYS A 223 13.90 4.29 18.98
N LYS A 224 12.78 4.97 18.75
CA LYS A 224 11.72 4.54 17.83
C LYS A 224 12.23 4.38 16.40
N GLU A 225 11.86 3.28 15.75
CA GLU A 225 11.92 3.07 14.30
C GLU A 225 10.56 2.55 13.81
N GLY A 226 10.12 2.98 12.63
CA GLY A 226 8.76 2.76 12.13
C GLY A 226 8.40 1.33 11.73
N GLY A 227 9.31 0.36 11.88
CA GLY A 227 9.08 -1.01 11.41
C GLY A 227 8.90 -2.05 12.51
N ILE A 228 8.60 -3.26 12.07
CA ILE A 228 8.25 -4.41 12.91
C ILE A 228 9.40 -5.44 13.04
N THR A 229 9.51 -6.07 14.20
CA THR A 229 10.45 -7.16 14.44
C THR A 229 9.93 -8.18 15.45
N ILE A 230 10.14 -9.46 15.17
CA ILE A 230 9.95 -10.55 16.13
C ILE A 230 11.24 -11.36 16.19
N SER A 231 11.88 -11.36 17.37
CA SER A 231 13.08 -12.17 17.59
C SER A 231 12.73 -13.66 17.58
N ALA A 232 13.71 -14.51 17.28
CA ALA A 232 13.50 -15.96 17.32
C ALA A 232 13.09 -16.46 18.72
N GLU A 233 13.56 -15.80 19.79
CA GLU A 233 13.17 -16.11 21.16
C GLU A 233 11.72 -15.73 21.44
N LEU A 234 11.29 -14.54 20.99
CA LEU A 234 9.90 -14.10 21.13
C LEU A 234 8.96 -15.01 20.33
N ALA A 235 9.29 -15.32 19.07
CA ALA A 235 8.50 -16.24 18.25
C ALA A 235 8.34 -17.61 18.93
N ALA A 236 9.43 -18.18 19.47
CA ALA A 236 9.38 -19.44 20.19
C ALA A 236 8.49 -19.34 21.44
N TRP A 237 8.61 -18.26 22.21
CA TRP A 237 7.81 -18.02 23.40
C TRP A 237 6.31 -17.90 23.08
N VAL A 238 5.93 -17.14 22.04
CA VAL A 238 4.54 -17.01 21.58
C VAL A 238 3.96 -18.37 21.17
N LEU A 239 4.72 -19.17 20.41
CA LEU A 239 4.29 -20.51 20.01
C LEU A 239 4.13 -21.46 21.20
N ASP A 240 5.01 -21.37 22.19
CA ASP A 240 4.94 -22.20 23.39
C ASP A 240 3.77 -21.81 24.30
N GLU A 241 3.50 -20.51 24.49
CA GLU A 241 2.31 -20.04 25.22
C GLU A 241 1.02 -20.47 24.49
N THR A 242 0.99 -20.37 23.16
CA THR A 242 -0.15 -20.80 22.34
C THR A 242 -0.43 -22.29 22.53
N ARG A 243 0.59 -23.14 22.38
CA ARG A 243 0.45 -24.59 22.58
C ARG A 243 0.07 -24.96 24.01
N ALA A 244 0.63 -24.25 25.00
CA ALA A 244 0.33 -24.50 26.41
C ALA A 244 -1.14 -24.15 26.74
N ALA A 245 -1.66 -23.06 26.18
CA ALA A 245 -3.06 -22.66 26.34
C ALA A 245 -4.02 -23.63 25.64
N GLN A 246 -3.72 -24.00 24.40
CA GLN A 246 -4.43 -25.06 23.68
C GLN A 246 -4.46 -26.38 24.46
N ALA A 247 -3.33 -26.79 25.06
CA ALA A 247 -3.27 -27.99 25.90
C ALA A 247 -4.11 -27.89 27.18
N ARG A 248 -4.43 -26.68 27.66
CA ARG A 248 -5.36 -26.44 28.77
C ARG A 248 -6.83 -26.36 28.32
N GLY A 249 -7.09 -26.44 27.02
CA GLY A 249 -8.43 -26.29 26.45
C GLY A 249 -8.90 -24.83 26.38
N GLU A 250 -7.97 -23.88 26.41
CA GLU A 250 -8.26 -22.45 26.26
C GLU A 250 -8.27 -22.07 24.78
N THR A 251 -9.13 -21.13 24.40
CA THR A 251 -9.12 -20.53 23.06
C THR A 251 -8.11 -19.38 23.03
N VAL A 252 -7.10 -19.48 22.17
CA VAL A 252 -6.01 -18.49 22.09
C VAL A 252 -6.37 -17.34 21.17
N LEU A 253 -6.18 -16.12 21.66
CA LEU A 253 -6.30 -14.85 20.95
C LEU A 253 -4.95 -14.14 20.94
N GLY A 254 -4.51 -13.69 19.78
CA GLY A 254 -3.39 -12.77 19.66
C GLY A 254 -3.84 -11.32 19.80
N MET A 255 -2.95 -10.47 20.28
CA MET A 255 -3.06 -9.00 20.17
C MET A 255 -1.67 -8.43 19.92
N ALA A 256 -1.54 -7.64 18.87
CA ALA A 256 -0.31 -6.97 18.46
C ALA A 256 -0.67 -5.63 17.82
N HIS A 257 0.27 -4.72 17.63
CA HIS A 257 -0.05 -3.43 17.02
C HIS A 257 -0.07 -3.50 15.49
N HIS A 258 1.00 -3.99 14.85
CA HIS A 258 1.02 -4.09 13.38
C HIS A 258 0.32 -5.34 12.86
N SER A 259 -0.06 -5.30 11.59
CA SER A 259 -0.69 -6.43 10.88
C SER A 259 0.25 -7.64 10.76
N PHE A 260 -0.30 -8.82 10.98
CA PHE A 260 0.34 -10.12 10.74
C PHE A 260 0.01 -10.69 9.35
N LEU A 261 -1.01 -10.14 8.70
CA LEU A 261 -1.41 -10.44 7.33
C LEU A 261 -1.61 -9.14 6.53
N SER A 262 -1.54 -9.24 5.20
CA SER A 262 -1.83 -8.10 4.32
C SER A 262 -3.35 -7.87 4.27
N HIS A 263 -3.77 -6.66 4.61
CA HIS A 263 -5.17 -6.17 4.59
C HIS A 263 -5.56 -5.59 3.21
N PHE A 264 -4.59 -5.20 2.38
CA PHE A 264 -4.87 -4.82 0.99
C PHE A 264 -3.68 -5.18 0.07
N ASP A 265 -3.95 -5.36 -1.23
CA ASP A 265 -2.97 -5.87 -2.22
C ASP A 265 -1.68 -5.04 -2.31
N LEU A 266 -1.80 -3.74 -2.04
CA LEU A 266 -0.70 -2.78 -2.09
C LEU A 266 0.02 -2.56 -0.76
N GLN A 267 -0.41 -3.16 0.34
CA GLN A 267 0.15 -2.86 1.66
C GLN A 267 1.66 -3.11 1.70
N SER A 268 2.10 -4.30 1.25
CA SER A 268 3.54 -4.62 1.16
C SER A 268 4.36 -3.75 0.19
N VAL A 269 3.74 -2.91 -0.63
CA VAL A 269 4.42 -1.99 -1.55
C VAL A 269 4.41 -0.56 -1.00
N LEU A 270 3.29 -0.14 -0.42
CA LEU A 270 3.10 1.20 0.12
C LEU A 270 3.60 1.35 1.57
N ALA A 271 3.73 0.23 2.26
CA ALA A 271 4.00 0.10 3.70
C ALA A 271 4.85 -1.16 3.99
N ASP A 272 5.93 -1.39 3.20
CA ASP A 272 6.77 -2.60 3.31
C ASP A 272 7.44 -2.73 4.70
N ASP A 273 7.81 -1.59 5.31
CA ASP A 273 8.43 -1.57 6.64
C ASP A 273 7.43 -1.91 7.77
N ASP A 274 6.13 -1.83 7.51
CA ASP A 274 5.04 -2.01 8.47
C ASP A 274 4.56 -3.48 8.55
N MET A 275 5.11 -4.35 7.70
CA MET A 275 4.77 -5.77 7.64
C MET A 275 5.93 -6.65 8.09
N LEU A 276 5.62 -7.73 8.83
CA LEU A 276 6.66 -8.69 9.24
C LEU A 276 7.37 -9.25 8.01
N PRO A 277 8.72 -9.19 7.97
CA PRO A 277 9.46 -9.95 6.99
C PRO A 277 9.06 -11.42 7.09
N ASN A 278 8.58 -11.98 6.00
CA ASN A 278 8.05 -13.34 5.97
C ASN A 278 6.80 -13.57 6.84
N TYR A 279 5.89 -12.60 6.93
CA TYR A 279 4.66 -12.68 7.73
C TYR A 279 3.88 -13.99 7.53
N GLU A 280 3.82 -14.51 6.29
CA GLU A 280 3.14 -15.79 5.98
C GLU A 280 3.64 -16.95 6.83
N LYS A 281 4.96 -17.03 7.06
CA LYS A 281 5.56 -18.06 7.91
C LYS A 281 5.00 -18.02 9.32
N TYR A 282 5.04 -16.83 9.92
CA TYR A 282 4.60 -16.61 11.29
C TYR A 282 3.10 -16.89 11.42
N ALA A 283 2.30 -16.40 10.47
CA ALA A 283 0.87 -16.69 10.40
C ALA A 283 0.58 -18.20 10.30
N TYR A 284 1.32 -18.95 9.47
CA TYR A 284 1.19 -20.41 9.40
C TYR A 284 1.55 -21.10 10.72
N GLU A 285 2.67 -20.71 11.35
CA GLU A 285 3.12 -21.29 12.61
C GLU A 285 2.15 -21.02 13.76
N LEU A 286 1.56 -19.81 13.82
CA LEU A 286 0.55 -19.42 14.80
C LEU A 286 -0.77 -20.19 14.58
N ALA A 287 -1.26 -20.25 13.34
CA ALA A 287 -2.45 -21.01 12.98
C ALA A 287 -2.29 -22.49 13.37
N ASP A 288 -1.14 -23.09 13.02
CA ASP A 288 -0.82 -24.48 13.33
C ASP A 288 -0.61 -24.76 14.82
N ALA A 289 -0.21 -23.74 15.59
CA ALA A 289 -0.12 -23.82 17.04
C ALA A 289 -1.49 -23.69 17.73
N GLY A 290 -2.50 -23.18 17.03
CA GLY A 290 -3.89 -23.04 17.50
C GLY A 290 -4.32 -21.61 17.85
N MET A 291 -3.61 -20.59 17.34
CA MET A 291 -4.08 -19.20 17.38
C MET A 291 -4.84 -18.90 16.09
N HIS A 292 -6.16 -18.72 16.20
CA HIS A 292 -7.05 -18.56 15.04
C HIS A 292 -7.55 -17.13 14.84
N PHE A 293 -7.39 -16.25 15.84
CA PHE A 293 -7.82 -14.86 15.79
C PHE A 293 -6.73 -14.00 16.42
N ILE A 294 -6.31 -12.94 15.72
CA ILE A 294 -5.40 -11.91 16.22
C ILE A 294 -6.03 -10.53 15.99
N PHE A 295 -5.96 -9.66 16.99
CA PHE A 295 -6.43 -8.28 16.92
C PHE A 295 -5.25 -7.32 16.70
N THR A 296 -5.35 -6.46 15.69
CA THR A 296 -4.30 -5.54 15.24
C THR A 296 -4.84 -4.12 14.98
N GLY A 297 -3.94 -3.19 14.68
CA GLY A 297 -4.19 -1.77 14.41
C GLY A 297 -3.26 -1.22 13.32
N HIS A 298 -2.61 -0.08 13.60
CA HIS A 298 -1.48 0.51 12.87
C HIS A 298 -1.78 1.09 11.47
N VAL A 299 -2.50 0.38 10.62
CA VAL A 299 -2.80 0.81 9.23
C VAL A 299 -3.97 1.81 9.18
N HIS A 300 -4.70 1.98 10.28
CA HIS A 300 -5.82 2.92 10.40
C HIS A 300 -6.96 2.61 9.41
N ALA A 301 -7.38 1.34 9.42
CA ALA A 301 -8.51 0.87 8.63
C ALA A 301 -9.23 -0.27 9.36
N ASN A 302 -10.54 -0.37 9.13
CA ASN A 302 -11.31 -1.51 9.58
C ASN A 302 -11.24 -2.61 8.52
N ASP A 303 -10.39 -3.61 8.73
CA ASP A 303 -10.25 -4.71 7.78
C ASP A 303 -10.07 -6.04 8.50
N VAL A 304 -10.55 -7.13 7.90
CA VAL A 304 -10.31 -8.49 8.35
C VAL A 304 -9.75 -9.26 7.18
N THR A 305 -8.58 -9.87 7.37
CA THR A 305 -7.98 -10.75 6.36
C THR A 305 -7.76 -12.14 6.94
N SER A 306 -7.72 -13.15 6.08
CA SER A 306 -7.50 -14.53 6.50
C SER A 306 -6.46 -15.26 5.68
N LEU A 307 -5.84 -16.25 6.30
CA LEU A 307 -4.86 -17.11 5.65
C LEU A 307 -4.98 -18.53 6.20
N VAL A 308 -4.81 -19.51 5.30
CA VAL A 308 -4.89 -20.94 5.62
C VAL A 308 -3.52 -21.60 5.47
N SER A 309 -3.07 -22.29 6.50
CA SER A 309 -1.77 -22.96 6.55
C SER A 309 -1.66 -24.16 5.61
N ALA A 310 -0.46 -24.72 5.49
CA ALA A 310 -0.23 -25.99 4.81
C ALA A 310 -1.01 -27.16 5.45
N ASN A 311 -1.30 -27.07 6.75
CA ASN A 311 -2.02 -28.09 7.51
C ASN A 311 -3.54 -27.87 7.55
N GLY A 312 -4.03 -26.84 6.86
CA GLY A 312 -5.46 -26.49 6.77
C GLY A 312 -5.96 -25.66 7.95
N GLU A 313 -5.10 -25.17 8.83
CA GLU A 313 -5.52 -24.28 9.93
C GLU A 313 -5.69 -22.85 9.42
N THR A 314 -6.72 -22.15 9.90
CA THR A 314 -7.00 -20.76 9.52
C THR A 314 -6.58 -19.83 10.64
N ILE A 315 -6.02 -18.68 10.27
CA ILE A 315 -5.88 -17.51 11.15
C ILE A 315 -6.56 -16.31 10.50
N TYR A 316 -7.29 -15.57 11.32
CA TYR A 316 -7.91 -14.29 10.98
C TYR A 316 -7.13 -13.17 11.66
N ASP A 317 -6.70 -12.19 10.87
CA ASP A 317 -6.15 -10.93 11.36
C ASP A 317 -7.23 -9.86 11.31
N ILE A 318 -7.58 -9.30 12.46
CA ILE A 318 -8.72 -8.41 12.67
C ILE A 318 -8.19 -7.04 13.04
N GLN A 319 -8.07 -6.18 12.04
CA GLN A 319 -7.56 -4.83 12.21
C GLN A 319 -8.69 -3.89 12.62
N THR A 320 -8.45 -3.10 13.66
CA THR A 320 -9.36 -2.04 14.10
C THR A 320 -8.82 -0.70 13.65
N ASP A 321 -9.69 0.13 13.07
CA ASP A 321 -9.32 1.48 12.67
C ASP A 321 -8.88 2.35 13.87
N ALA A 322 -8.13 3.40 13.57
CA ALA A 322 -7.71 4.38 14.53
C ALA A 322 -8.90 5.19 15.05
N LEU A 323 -9.03 5.29 16.37
CA LEU A 323 -10.10 6.08 16.98
C LEU A 323 -10.07 7.55 16.53
N VAL A 324 -8.86 8.07 16.25
CA VAL A 324 -8.61 9.46 15.80
C VAL A 324 -8.72 9.65 14.29
N GLY A 325 -8.88 8.56 13.53
CA GLY A 325 -9.13 8.54 12.08
C GLY A 325 -10.61 8.35 11.78
N THR A 326 -11.01 8.54 10.53
CA THR A 326 -12.39 8.25 10.10
C THR A 326 -12.54 6.74 9.85
N PRO A 327 -13.61 6.06 10.32
CA PRO A 327 -14.87 6.60 10.85
C PRO A 327 -14.98 6.82 12.38
N ASN A 328 -13.89 6.85 13.14
CA ASN A 328 -13.90 7.04 14.61
C ASN A 328 -14.70 5.96 15.35
N THR A 329 -14.40 4.70 15.07
CA THR A 329 -15.14 3.55 15.62
C THR A 329 -14.28 2.71 16.56
N TYR A 330 -14.94 1.91 17.39
CA TYR A 330 -14.34 0.77 18.08
C TYR A 330 -15.16 -0.49 17.76
N ARG A 331 -14.63 -1.68 18.05
CA ARG A 331 -15.31 -2.95 17.76
C ARG A 331 -15.92 -3.57 19.02
N GLU A 332 -17.14 -4.05 18.91
CA GLU A 332 -17.75 -5.02 19.81
C GLU A 332 -17.63 -6.42 19.21
N VAL A 333 -17.11 -7.37 19.98
CA VAL A 333 -16.78 -8.72 19.53
C VAL A 333 -17.48 -9.75 20.39
N ILE A 334 -18.28 -10.62 19.78
CA ILE A 334 -18.96 -11.70 20.50
C ILE A 334 -18.35 -13.03 20.06
N PHE A 335 -17.66 -13.68 21.00
CA PHE A 335 -17.19 -15.03 20.84
C PHE A 335 -18.22 -16.04 21.35
N THR A 336 -18.41 -17.13 20.63
CA THR A 336 -19.19 -18.28 21.09
C THR A 336 -18.45 -19.57 20.73
N THR A 337 -18.14 -20.38 21.74
CA THR A 337 -17.59 -21.72 21.54
C THR A 337 -18.71 -22.74 21.71
N ALA A 338 -19.03 -23.48 20.64
CA ALA A 338 -20.02 -24.56 20.69
C ALA A 338 -19.44 -25.84 21.32
N ASP A 339 -20.30 -26.74 21.78
CA ASP A 339 -19.91 -28.00 22.43
C ASP A 339 -18.99 -28.90 21.55
N ASN A 340 -19.02 -28.72 20.24
CA ASN A 340 -18.18 -29.43 19.28
C ASN A 340 -16.82 -28.78 19.03
N GLY A 341 -16.49 -27.70 19.75
CA GLY A 341 -15.24 -26.95 19.61
C GLY A 341 -15.25 -25.88 18.51
N ASN A 342 -16.37 -25.70 17.79
CA ASN A 342 -16.47 -24.63 16.80
C ASN A 342 -16.51 -23.26 17.49
N ILE A 343 -15.76 -22.30 16.96
CA ILE A 343 -15.69 -20.94 17.50
C ILE A 343 -16.29 -19.99 16.46
N SER A 344 -17.29 -19.22 16.89
CA SER A 344 -17.83 -18.09 16.15
C SER A 344 -17.32 -16.80 16.77
N CYS A 345 -16.87 -15.87 15.94
CA CYS A 345 -16.44 -14.52 16.31
C CYS A 345 -17.26 -13.51 15.51
N ALA A 346 -18.28 -12.92 16.14
CA ALA A 346 -19.11 -11.89 15.52
C ALA A 346 -18.54 -10.50 15.83
N LEU A 347 -18.30 -9.71 14.79
CA LEU A 347 -17.74 -8.37 14.85
C LEU A 347 -18.83 -7.33 14.58
N THR A 348 -18.78 -6.21 15.29
CA THR A 348 -19.66 -5.06 15.04
C THR A 348 -18.91 -3.78 15.34
N ASN A 349 -18.81 -2.88 14.36
CA ASN A 349 -18.27 -1.55 14.59
C ASN A 349 -19.30 -0.64 15.23
N VAL A 350 -18.85 0.16 16.18
CA VAL A 350 -19.67 1.12 16.93
C VAL A 350 -18.97 2.46 16.90
N ASP A 351 -19.69 3.49 16.45
CA ASP A 351 -19.22 4.88 16.50
C ASP A 351 -18.87 5.25 17.94
N CYS A 352 -17.74 5.94 18.14
CA CYS A 352 -17.29 6.36 19.46
C CYS A 352 -18.32 7.25 20.19
N ASP A 353 -19.18 7.92 19.46
CA ASP A 353 -20.19 8.86 19.92
C ASP A 353 -21.62 8.31 19.85
N ALA A 354 -21.77 6.99 19.69
CA ALA A 354 -23.08 6.33 19.52
C ALA A 354 -24.07 6.57 20.68
N GLU A 355 -23.58 6.88 21.89
CA GLU A 355 -24.44 7.20 23.04
C GLU A 355 -24.23 8.61 23.62
N CYS A 356 -23.19 9.33 23.20
CA CYS A 356 -22.86 10.66 23.71
C CYS A 356 -22.14 11.53 22.68
N PRO A 357 -22.38 12.86 22.65
CA PRO A 357 -21.67 13.76 21.75
C PRO A 357 -20.19 13.92 22.14
N VAL A 358 -19.37 14.43 21.24
CA VAL A 358 -17.94 14.72 21.47
C VAL A 358 -17.76 16.20 21.78
N ASP A 359 -17.11 16.53 22.90
CA ASP A 359 -16.81 17.91 23.29
C ASP A 359 -15.36 18.28 22.93
N VAL A 360 -15.18 19.11 21.90
CA VAL A 360 -13.88 19.58 21.43
C VAL A 360 -13.54 21.00 21.91
N SER A 361 -14.33 21.55 22.85
CA SER A 361 -14.17 22.95 23.30
C SER A 361 -12.82 23.25 23.98
N ALA A 362 -12.11 22.22 24.45
CA ALA A 362 -10.77 22.37 25.02
C ALA A 362 -9.70 22.68 23.95
N VAL A 363 -9.92 22.26 22.71
CA VAL A 363 -8.91 22.26 21.65
C VAL A 363 -9.38 22.96 20.37
N SER A 364 -10.54 23.61 20.41
CA SER A 364 -11.05 24.44 19.33
C SER A 364 -11.61 25.76 19.85
N ALA A 365 -11.23 26.87 19.20
CA ALA A 365 -11.82 28.18 19.47
C ALA A 365 -13.16 28.38 18.72
N GLN A 366 -13.43 27.56 17.72
CA GLN A 366 -14.56 27.70 16.79
C GLN A 366 -15.67 26.69 17.09
N TYR A 367 -15.30 25.50 17.53
CA TYR A 367 -16.21 24.38 17.75
C TYR A 367 -16.29 24.02 19.23
N GLY A 368 -17.43 23.46 19.65
CA GLY A 368 -17.69 23.07 21.04
C GLY A 368 -18.14 21.62 21.11
N VAL A 369 -19.39 21.39 21.49
CA VAL A 369 -19.98 20.04 21.48
C VAL A 369 -20.46 19.72 20.06
N ILE A 370 -19.97 18.61 19.52
CA ILE A 370 -20.35 18.06 18.21
C ILE A 370 -21.37 16.96 18.43
N GLU A 371 -22.54 17.11 17.81
CA GLU A 371 -23.60 16.11 17.86
C GLU A 371 -23.31 14.95 16.90
N PRO A 372 -23.71 13.71 17.25
CA PRO A 372 -23.48 12.56 16.39
C PRO A 372 -24.13 12.63 14.99
N PRO A 373 -23.54 12.00 13.97
CA PRO A 373 -22.26 11.27 14.03
C PRO A 373 -21.06 12.23 13.84
N PHE A 374 -20.09 12.16 14.75
CA PHE A 374 -18.87 12.96 14.77
C PHE A 374 -18.03 12.75 13.51
N SER A 375 -18.00 11.52 13.00
CA SER A 375 -17.30 11.15 11.78
C SER A 375 -17.72 12.00 10.58
N GLU A 376 -19.02 12.25 10.41
CA GLU A 376 -19.58 13.03 9.31
C GLU A 376 -19.60 14.54 9.58
N ASN A 377 -19.95 14.91 10.81
CA ASN A 377 -20.18 16.31 11.17
C ASN A 377 -18.88 17.07 11.47
N TYR A 378 -17.76 16.37 11.70
CA TYR A 378 -16.48 16.96 12.08
C TYR A 378 -15.28 16.25 11.42
N CYS A 379 -15.07 14.95 11.66
CA CYS A 379 -13.84 14.27 11.29
C CYS A 379 -13.58 14.26 9.77
N MET A 380 -14.56 13.87 8.97
CA MET A 380 -14.45 13.83 7.50
C MET A 380 -14.10 15.20 6.92
N PRO A 381 -14.84 16.29 7.22
CA PRO A 381 -14.47 17.62 6.75
C PRO A 381 -13.05 18.04 7.17
N MET A 382 -12.65 17.79 8.42
CA MET A 382 -11.37 18.24 8.96
C MET A 382 -10.17 17.49 8.34
N LEU A 383 -10.28 16.16 8.19
CA LEU A 383 -9.17 15.33 7.73
C LEU A 383 -9.14 15.13 6.20
N MET A 384 -10.31 15.14 5.53
CA MET A 384 -10.43 14.78 4.11
C MET A 384 -10.56 16.01 3.19
N GLY A 385 -9.99 17.15 3.62
CA GLY A 385 -9.95 18.38 2.83
C GLY A 385 -11.30 19.09 2.65
N GLY A 386 -12.30 18.75 3.45
CA GLY A 386 -13.62 19.36 3.41
C GLY A 386 -13.70 20.72 4.11
N SER A 387 -14.93 21.15 4.42
CA SER A 387 -15.25 22.40 5.10
C SER A 387 -16.55 22.21 5.88
N ILE A 388 -16.47 22.36 7.21
CA ILE A 388 -17.65 22.28 8.09
C ILE A 388 -18.59 23.45 7.78
N GLU A 389 -18.05 24.66 7.58
CA GLU A 389 -18.81 25.88 7.35
C GLU A 389 -19.61 25.85 6.05
N ASP A 390 -19.02 25.28 5.01
CA ASP A 390 -19.61 25.21 3.67
C ASP A 390 -20.40 23.92 3.44
N GLY A 391 -20.41 23.00 4.42
CA GLY A 391 -21.04 21.68 4.31
C GLY A 391 -20.38 20.78 3.26
N VAL A 392 -19.07 20.95 3.04
CA VAL A 392 -18.28 20.11 2.14
C VAL A 392 -17.70 18.96 2.94
N ARG A 393 -18.16 17.74 2.65
CA ARG A 393 -17.73 16.54 3.38
C ARG A 393 -16.26 16.20 3.18
N ASN A 394 -15.79 16.24 1.93
CA ASN A 394 -14.40 15.99 1.56
C ASN A 394 -14.09 16.67 0.22
N ASP A 395 -12.81 16.92 -0.03
CA ASP A 395 -12.27 17.40 -1.30
C ASP A 395 -10.88 16.80 -1.54
N ALA A 396 -10.77 15.90 -2.51
CA ALA A 396 -9.52 15.22 -2.83
C ALA A 396 -8.38 16.17 -3.21
N ALA A 397 -8.68 17.28 -3.90
CA ALA A 397 -7.64 18.22 -4.29
C ALA A 397 -7.10 18.95 -3.07
N GLN A 398 -7.98 19.37 -2.16
CA GLN A 398 -7.57 20.00 -0.91
C GLN A 398 -6.84 19.01 0.01
N PHE A 399 -7.34 17.78 0.10
CA PHE A 399 -6.68 16.69 0.83
C PHE A 399 -5.24 16.47 0.34
N LEU A 400 -5.04 16.36 -0.97
CA LEU A 400 -3.72 16.17 -1.57
C LEU A 400 -2.79 17.38 -1.33
N LYS A 401 -3.34 18.59 -1.38
CA LYS A 401 -2.59 19.82 -1.09
C LYS A 401 -2.14 19.92 0.37
N ASN A 402 -2.98 19.49 1.31
CA ASN A 402 -2.65 19.56 2.73
C ASN A 402 -1.64 18.48 3.13
N ASN A 403 -1.82 17.26 2.63
CA ASN A 403 -1.06 16.10 3.11
C ASN A 403 0.20 15.78 2.28
N PHE A 404 0.26 16.12 1.00
CA PHE A 404 1.35 15.64 0.11
C PHE A 404 2.22 16.76 -0.46
N LEU A 405 1.63 17.89 -0.86
CA LEU A 405 2.40 18.96 -1.51
C LEU A 405 3.48 19.62 -0.63
N PRO A 406 3.29 19.80 0.70
CA PRO A 406 4.31 20.38 1.55
C PRO A 406 5.58 19.52 1.61
N GLU A 407 5.43 18.20 1.84
CA GLU A 407 6.55 17.27 1.88
C GLU A 407 7.21 17.10 0.51
N LEU A 408 6.42 16.98 -0.57
CA LEU A 408 6.98 16.92 -1.93
C LEU A 408 7.85 18.15 -2.25
N SER A 409 7.40 19.34 -1.87
CA SER A 409 8.17 20.57 -2.09
C SER A 409 9.47 20.58 -1.29
N LYS A 410 9.45 20.07 -0.05
CA LYS A 410 10.61 19.97 0.82
C LYS A 410 11.60 18.92 0.29
N ASP A 411 11.12 17.80 -0.23
CA ASP A 411 11.94 16.77 -0.87
C ASP A 411 12.65 17.30 -2.12
N ILE A 412 11.95 18.08 -2.94
CA ILE A 412 12.56 18.77 -4.10
C ILE A 412 13.69 19.69 -3.63
N GLN A 413 13.46 20.48 -2.58
CA GLN A 413 14.49 21.38 -2.04
C GLN A 413 15.68 20.65 -1.43
N ASN A 414 15.42 19.56 -0.71
CA ASN A 414 16.47 18.72 -0.11
C ASN A 414 17.30 18.00 -1.17
N ALA A 415 16.67 17.54 -2.25
CA ALA A 415 17.35 16.91 -3.37
C ALA A 415 18.17 17.93 -4.20
N LEU A 416 17.72 19.18 -4.27
CA LEU A 416 18.31 20.25 -5.09
C LEU A 416 18.55 21.54 -4.27
N PRO A 417 19.38 21.53 -3.21
CA PRO A 417 19.52 22.67 -2.29
C PRO A 417 20.15 23.91 -2.94
N GLN A 418 20.82 23.73 -4.08
CA GLN A 418 21.40 24.79 -4.91
C GLN A 418 20.79 24.82 -6.32
N GLY A 419 19.60 24.24 -6.48
CA GLY A 419 18.95 24.06 -7.77
C GLY A 419 19.66 23.06 -8.67
N LEU A 420 19.19 22.99 -9.91
CA LEU A 420 19.80 22.21 -10.98
C LEU A 420 21.20 22.75 -11.32
N THR A 421 21.42 24.07 -11.22
CA THR A 421 22.75 24.67 -11.45
C THR A 421 23.79 24.09 -10.50
N GLY A 422 23.47 23.98 -9.20
CA GLY A 422 24.36 23.39 -8.21
C GLY A 422 24.61 21.91 -8.47
N LEU A 423 23.55 21.13 -8.74
CA LEU A 423 23.68 19.71 -9.07
C LEU A 423 24.60 19.47 -10.28
N LEU A 424 24.43 20.24 -11.35
CA LEU A 424 25.25 20.14 -12.55
C LEU A 424 26.71 20.49 -12.27
N ALA A 425 26.96 21.52 -11.46
CA ALA A 425 28.31 21.92 -11.05
C ALA A 425 29.00 20.81 -10.22
N ASP A 426 28.29 20.22 -9.25
CA ASP A 426 28.82 19.14 -8.40
C ASP A 426 29.13 17.88 -9.20
N LYS A 427 28.38 17.61 -10.27
CA LYS A 427 28.65 16.51 -11.21
C LYS A 427 29.69 16.86 -12.27
N GLY A 428 30.19 18.09 -12.31
CA GLY A 428 31.13 18.57 -13.32
C GLY A 428 30.55 18.63 -14.73
N ILE A 429 29.22 18.76 -14.86
CA ILE A 429 28.49 18.77 -16.12
C ILE A 429 28.30 20.21 -16.61
N ASP A 430 28.76 20.49 -17.83
CA ASP A 430 28.47 21.72 -18.56
C ASP A 430 27.54 21.39 -19.73
N LEU A 431 26.25 21.72 -19.59
CA LEU A 431 25.22 21.41 -20.59
C LEU A 431 25.53 21.95 -21.98
N GLY A 432 26.08 23.16 -22.08
CA GLY A 432 26.40 23.78 -23.36
C GLY A 432 27.55 23.06 -24.06
N ARG A 433 28.57 22.66 -23.30
CA ARG A 433 29.68 21.84 -23.82
C ARG A 433 29.22 20.45 -24.24
N GLU A 434 28.42 19.76 -23.43
CA GLU A 434 27.91 18.42 -23.75
C GLU A 434 27.00 18.44 -24.99
N ALA A 435 26.08 19.41 -25.09
CA ALA A 435 25.22 19.59 -26.25
C ALA A 435 26.03 19.90 -27.52
N ALA A 436 27.03 20.78 -27.43
CA ALA A 436 27.89 21.08 -28.57
C ALA A 436 28.80 19.90 -28.93
N ALA A 437 29.28 19.13 -27.95
CA ALA A 437 30.08 17.93 -28.15
C ALA A 437 29.32 16.90 -29.00
N SER A 438 28.06 16.67 -28.65
CA SER A 438 27.17 15.68 -29.27
C SER A 438 26.57 16.12 -30.61
N SER A 439 26.50 17.41 -30.94
CA SER A 439 25.86 17.90 -32.17
C SER A 439 26.77 18.77 -33.05
N ARG A 440 27.19 18.22 -34.19
CA ARG A 440 27.93 18.97 -35.23
C ARG A 440 27.06 20.07 -35.85
N ALA A 441 25.76 19.83 -35.98
CA ALA A 441 24.81 20.82 -36.49
C ALA A 441 24.71 22.02 -35.55
N LEU A 442 24.62 21.78 -34.23
CA LEU A 442 24.60 22.84 -33.23
C LEU A 442 25.90 23.66 -33.26
N LYS A 443 27.07 23.01 -33.29
CA LYS A 443 28.36 23.71 -33.43
C LYS A 443 28.42 24.60 -34.68
N SER A 444 27.92 24.09 -35.81
CA SER A 444 27.87 24.86 -37.06
C SER A 444 26.90 26.05 -36.95
N ALA A 445 25.76 25.87 -36.28
CA ALA A 445 24.77 26.92 -36.06
C ALA A 445 25.34 28.02 -35.15
N LEU A 446 25.95 27.66 -34.02
CA LEU A 446 26.61 28.60 -33.10
C LEU A 446 27.67 29.43 -33.82
N SER A 447 28.55 28.77 -34.59
CA SER A 447 29.56 29.48 -35.38
C SER A 447 28.95 30.40 -36.44
N GLY A 448 27.80 30.03 -37.01
CA GLY A 448 27.06 30.84 -37.98
C GLY A 448 26.51 32.14 -37.39
N TYR A 449 26.32 32.19 -36.07
CA TYR A 449 25.91 33.37 -35.30
C TYR A 449 27.06 33.98 -34.48
N HIS A 450 28.31 33.65 -34.80
CA HIS A 450 29.50 34.13 -34.08
C HIS A 450 29.53 33.79 -32.58
N LEU A 451 28.83 32.73 -32.17
CA LEU A 451 28.80 32.23 -30.79
C LEU A 451 29.83 31.12 -30.59
N THR A 452 30.57 31.18 -29.49
CA THR A 452 31.42 30.08 -29.02
C THR A 452 30.60 29.07 -28.21
N VAL A 453 31.17 27.87 -28.01
CA VAL A 453 30.59 26.88 -27.09
C VAL A 453 30.49 27.45 -25.67
N GLN A 454 31.46 28.28 -25.27
CA GLN A 454 31.45 28.91 -23.95
C GLN A 454 30.30 29.91 -23.79
N ASP A 455 30.01 30.70 -24.82
CA ASP A 455 28.90 31.66 -24.82
C ASP A 455 27.56 30.93 -24.71
N PHE A 456 27.39 29.84 -25.46
CA PHE A 456 26.21 28.98 -25.36
C PHE A 456 26.06 28.32 -23.98
N SER A 457 27.18 27.92 -23.37
CA SER A 457 27.21 27.32 -22.03
C SER A 457 26.78 28.34 -20.97
N GLN A 458 27.27 29.58 -21.05
CA GLN A 458 26.86 30.67 -20.17
C GLN A 458 25.39 31.03 -20.35
N PHE A 459 24.90 31.05 -21.59
CA PHE A 459 23.49 31.26 -21.90
C PHE A 459 22.60 30.19 -21.26
N LEU A 460 22.90 28.90 -21.45
CA LEU A 460 22.12 27.82 -20.85
C LEU A 460 22.18 27.86 -19.32
N ALA A 461 23.35 28.14 -18.73
CA ALA A 461 23.47 28.29 -17.28
C ALA A 461 22.58 29.43 -16.76
N ALA A 462 22.47 30.54 -17.49
CA ALA A 462 21.62 31.65 -17.10
C ALA A 462 20.13 31.32 -17.24
N VAL A 463 19.73 30.53 -18.25
CA VAL A 463 18.36 30.00 -18.38
C VAL A 463 18.03 29.06 -17.23
N VAL A 464 18.89 28.09 -16.92
CA VAL A 464 18.69 27.14 -15.82
C VAL A 464 18.59 27.88 -14.48
N LYS A 465 19.39 28.93 -14.28
CA LYS A 465 19.30 29.75 -13.07
C LYS A 465 17.94 30.43 -12.89
N GLN A 466 17.29 30.87 -13.97
CA GLN A 466 15.93 31.41 -13.88
C GLN A 466 14.93 30.32 -13.44
N ILE A 467 15.09 29.09 -13.96
CA ILE A 467 14.28 27.93 -13.56
C ILE A 467 14.51 27.61 -12.08
N ASP A 468 15.78 27.54 -11.65
CA ASP A 468 16.13 27.26 -10.25
C ASP A 468 15.46 28.26 -9.32
N HIS A 469 15.60 29.55 -9.60
CA HIS A 469 15.04 30.60 -8.75
C HIS A 469 13.51 30.55 -8.64
N LYS A 470 12.81 30.18 -9.72
CA LYS A 470 11.33 30.20 -9.75
C LYS A 470 10.70 28.89 -9.30
N TYR A 471 11.29 27.73 -9.63
CA TYR A 471 10.62 26.43 -9.49
C TYR A 471 11.31 25.46 -8.51
N ILE A 472 12.55 25.71 -8.12
CA ILE A 472 13.29 24.81 -7.22
C ILE A 472 13.54 25.50 -5.88
N LEU A 473 14.01 26.75 -5.92
CA LEU A 473 14.37 27.53 -4.74
C LEU A 473 13.20 28.34 -4.15
N ASP A 474 12.09 28.48 -4.89
CA ASP A 474 10.85 29.12 -4.42
C ASP A 474 9.75 28.05 -4.22
N ALA A 475 9.72 27.44 -3.03
CA ALA A 475 8.70 26.44 -2.66
C ALA A 475 7.27 27.00 -2.78
N THR A 476 7.06 28.28 -2.49
CA THR A 476 5.71 28.88 -2.52
C THR A 476 5.15 28.84 -3.92
N HIS A 477 5.95 29.23 -4.90
CA HIS A 477 5.55 29.19 -6.30
C HIS A 477 5.30 27.75 -6.78
N THR A 478 6.22 26.83 -6.45
CA THR A 478 6.11 25.41 -6.85
C THR A 478 4.87 24.75 -6.26
N GLN A 479 4.58 24.96 -4.98
CA GLN A 479 3.37 24.44 -4.33
C GLN A 479 2.11 25.00 -4.97
N ALA A 480 2.06 26.31 -5.28
CA ALA A 480 0.90 26.92 -5.93
C ALA A 480 0.66 26.32 -7.33
N LEU A 481 1.73 26.15 -8.12
CA LEU A 481 1.65 25.56 -9.45
C LEU A 481 1.16 24.10 -9.40
N LEU A 482 1.76 23.28 -8.53
CA LEU A 482 1.35 21.88 -8.33
C LEU A 482 -0.08 21.79 -7.80
N GLY A 483 -0.49 22.73 -6.94
CA GLY A 483 -1.86 22.81 -6.44
C GLY A 483 -2.90 22.97 -7.55
N THR A 484 -2.65 23.83 -8.55
CA THR A 484 -3.53 23.99 -9.71
C THR A 484 -3.56 22.74 -10.59
N VAL A 485 -2.42 22.06 -10.74
CA VAL A 485 -2.36 20.76 -11.45
C VAL A 485 -3.21 19.71 -10.76
N VAL A 486 -3.09 19.60 -9.44
CA VAL A 486 -3.86 18.65 -8.62
C VAL A 486 -5.35 18.93 -8.74
N GLU A 487 -5.78 20.19 -8.59
CA GLU A 487 -7.19 20.59 -8.78
C GLU A 487 -7.73 20.12 -10.12
N ARG A 488 -7.01 20.40 -11.20
CA ARG A 488 -7.43 20.02 -12.55
C ARG A 488 -7.51 18.51 -12.72
N ALA A 489 -6.49 17.78 -12.27
CA ALA A 489 -6.44 16.32 -12.35
C ALA A 489 -7.61 15.67 -11.59
N MET A 490 -7.97 16.19 -10.41
CA MET A 490 -9.06 15.65 -9.60
C MET A 490 -10.44 15.84 -10.24
N GLN A 491 -10.59 16.78 -11.18
CA GLN A 491 -11.83 17.00 -11.92
C GLN A 491 -11.97 16.12 -13.18
N LEU A 492 -10.95 15.31 -13.52
CA LEU A 492 -10.99 14.39 -14.66
C LEU A 492 -12.10 13.35 -14.48
N GLU A 493 -13.09 13.36 -15.35
CA GLU A 493 -14.11 12.30 -15.38
C GLU A 493 -13.51 11.03 -16.00
N LEU A 494 -13.46 9.94 -15.24
CA LEU A 494 -12.96 8.65 -15.75
C LEU A 494 -13.92 8.05 -16.78
N ALA A 495 -15.22 8.20 -16.57
CA ALA A 495 -16.25 7.94 -17.59
C ALA A 495 -16.74 9.25 -18.21
N GLN A 496 -16.67 9.36 -19.53
CA GLN A 496 -16.98 10.60 -20.24
C GLN A 496 -18.42 11.07 -20.06
N GLY A 497 -18.57 12.33 -19.64
CA GLY A 497 -19.86 12.97 -19.40
C GLY A 497 -20.51 12.56 -18.07
N ASN A 498 -19.75 11.94 -17.17
CA ASN A 498 -20.23 11.54 -15.86
C ASN A 498 -19.39 12.14 -14.72
N SER A 499 -19.86 13.25 -14.16
CA SER A 499 -19.19 13.95 -13.07
C SER A 499 -19.18 13.18 -11.73
N ALA A 500 -19.94 12.09 -11.59
CA ALA A 500 -19.80 11.20 -10.43
C ALA A 500 -18.50 10.38 -10.50
N THR A 501 -17.97 10.17 -11.71
CA THR A 501 -16.73 9.42 -11.94
C THR A 501 -15.48 10.30 -11.98
N GLN A 502 -15.56 11.50 -11.41
CA GLN A 502 -14.38 12.36 -11.28
C GLN A 502 -13.31 11.65 -10.44
N LEU A 503 -12.06 11.71 -10.88
CA LEU A 503 -10.93 11.04 -10.25
C LEU A 503 -10.88 11.33 -8.74
N GLY A 504 -11.05 12.59 -8.33
CA GLY A 504 -11.06 12.97 -6.92
C GLY A 504 -12.18 12.31 -6.12
N LYS A 505 -13.37 12.12 -6.70
CA LYS A 505 -14.48 11.44 -6.01
C LYS A 505 -14.22 9.95 -5.86
N ILE A 506 -13.70 9.30 -6.90
CA ILE A 506 -13.36 7.88 -6.84
C ILE A 506 -12.25 7.64 -5.81
N ILE A 507 -11.25 8.53 -5.72
CA ILE A 507 -10.21 8.45 -4.68
C ILE A 507 -10.80 8.58 -3.26
N MET A 508 -11.67 9.57 -3.01
CA MET A 508 -12.28 9.74 -1.68
C MET A 508 -13.19 8.58 -1.31
N LEU A 509 -13.93 8.03 -2.28
CA LEU A 509 -14.74 6.83 -2.05
C LEU A 509 -13.85 5.63 -1.74
N ALA A 510 -12.75 5.43 -2.46
CA ALA A 510 -11.80 4.34 -2.19
C ALA A 510 -11.22 4.43 -0.77
N PHE A 511 -10.85 5.63 -0.33
CA PHE A 511 -10.37 5.87 1.03
C PHE A 511 -11.46 5.58 2.08
N GLU A 512 -12.69 6.03 1.83
CA GLU A 512 -13.83 5.79 2.72
C GLU A 512 -14.17 4.31 2.87
N TYR A 513 -14.17 3.54 1.77
CA TYR A 513 -14.39 2.10 1.84
C TYR A 513 -13.33 1.43 2.69
N HIS A 514 -12.06 1.68 2.37
CA HIS A 514 -10.93 1.10 3.09
C HIS A 514 -10.95 1.42 4.59
N SER A 515 -11.22 2.66 4.96
CA SER A 515 -11.21 3.05 6.37
C SER A 515 -12.42 2.47 7.14
N SER A 516 -13.57 2.33 6.47
CA SER A 516 -14.82 1.86 7.08
C SER A 516 -15.04 0.35 7.07
N GLY A 517 -14.36 -0.42 6.22
CA GLY A 517 -14.50 -1.88 6.15
C GLY A 517 -15.84 -2.37 5.60
N ASN A 518 -16.42 -1.63 4.66
CA ASN A 518 -17.72 -1.97 4.07
C ASN A 518 -17.71 -1.92 2.54
N GLU A 519 -16.60 -2.39 1.96
CA GLU A 519 -16.24 -2.51 0.53
C GLU A 519 -17.36 -3.19 -0.26
N ASN A 520 -18.32 -2.40 -0.70
CA ASN A 520 -19.45 -2.87 -1.48
C ASN A 520 -19.69 -1.92 -2.65
N ALA A 521 -19.07 -2.22 -3.78
CA ALA A 521 -19.24 -1.47 -5.01
C ALA A 521 -20.71 -1.25 -5.45
N LEU A 522 -21.68 -2.04 -4.96
CA LEU A 522 -23.11 -1.80 -5.24
C LEU A 522 -23.67 -0.54 -4.56
N ASN A 523 -23.05 -0.08 -3.46
CA ASN A 523 -23.48 1.12 -2.75
C ASN A 523 -23.11 2.40 -3.54
N ASN A 524 -22.06 2.34 -4.36
CA ASN A 524 -21.56 3.46 -5.17
C ASN A 524 -21.31 3.02 -6.63
N PRO A 525 -22.36 2.91 -7.48
CA PRO A 525 -22.27 2.42 -8.86
C PRO A 525 -21.28 3.18 -9.74
N GLU A 526 -20.98 4.44 -9.41
CA GLU A 526 -19.97 5.27 -10.08
C GLU A 526 -18.57 4.64 -10.08
N ILE A 527 -18.22 3.85 -9.06
CA ILE A 527 -16.95 3.13 -9.00
C ILE A 527 -16.90 2.14 -10.15
N SER A 528 -17.86 1.21 -10.23
CA SER A 528 -17.90 0.21 -11.31
C SER A 528 -17.94 0.87 -12.69
N ILE A 529 -18.67 1.98 -12.85
CA ILE A 529 -18.70 2.73 -14.12
C ILE A 529 -17.31 3.31 -14.46
N ALA A 530 -16.58 3.83 -13.47
CA ALA A 530 -15.22 4.35 -13.65
C ALA A 530 -14.23 3.22 -14.01
N LEU A 531 -14.27 2.09 -13.29
CA LEU A 531 -13.42 0.92 -13.54
C LEU A 531 -13.66 0.35 -14.94
N ASP A 532 -14.93 0.17 -15.32
CA ASP A 532 -15.29 -0.30 -16.66
C ASP A 532 -14.78 0.65 -17.74
N ALA A 533 -14.89 1.96 -17.53
CA ALA A 533 -14.39 2.96 -18.48
C ALA A 533 -12.87 2.86 -18.64
N LEU A 534 -12.12 2.81 -17.52
CA LEU A 534 -10.66 2.67 -17.50
C LEU A 534 -10.16 1.41 -18.22
N ARG A 535 -10.97 0.34 -18.24
CA ARG A 535 -10.67 -0.92 -18.95
C ARG A 535 -10.99 -0.89 -20.46
N THR A 536 -11.42 0.26 -21.00
CA THR A 536 -11.60 0.47 -22.44
C THR A 536 -10.48 1.34 -23.03
N GLN A 537 -10.21 1.20 -24.33
CA GLN A 537 -9.22 2.06 -24.99
C GLN A 537 -9.59 3.55 -24.92
N ALA A 538 -10.88 3.88 -25.03
CA ALA A 538 -11.34 5.26 -24.95
C ALA A 538 -11.11 5.86 -23.55
N GLY A 539 -11.37 5.08 -22.49
CA GLY A 539 -11.06 5.49 -21.12
C GLY A 539 -9.58 5.47 -20.80
N ALA A 540 -8.77 4.66 -21.49
CA ALA A 540 -7.31 4.66 -21.33
C ALA A 540 -6.60 5.82 -22.02
N ASP A 541 -7.14 6.29 -23.16
CA ASP A 541 -6.56 7.41 -23.90
C ASP A 541 -6.72 8.72 -23.12
N ARG A 542 -7.84 8.90 -22.42
CA ARG A 542 -8.21 10.18 -21.80
C ARG A 542 -7.31 10.62 -20.63
N PRO A 543 -6.99 9.79 -19.60
CA PRO A 543 -6.08 10.19 -18.53
C PRO A 543 -4.70 10.57 -19.06
N VAL A 544 -4.20 9.84 -20.06
CA VAL A 544 -2.89 10.12 -20.68
C VAL A 544 -2.94 11.43 -21.47
N GLU A 545 -4.02 11.69 -22.22
CA GLU A 545 -4.24 12.97 -22.89
C GLU A 545 -4.31 14.14 -21.91
N GLU A 546 -5.01 13.97 -20.79
CA GLU A 546 -5.13 15.01 -19.75
C GLU A 546 -3.77 15.31 -19.10
N VAL A 547 -3.02 14.28 -18.70
CA VAL A 547 -1.67 14.45 -18.14
C VAL A 547 -0.74 15.14 -19.12
N LEU A 548 -0.77 14.76 -20.40
CA LEU A 548 0.05 15.42 -21.43
C LEU A 548 -0.40 16.86 -21.69
N ASP A 549 -1.69 17.15 -21.62
CA ASP A 549 -2.21 18.52 -21.73
C ASP A 549 -1.70 19.39 -20.57
N ILE A 550 -1.80 18.90 -19.34
CA ILE A 550 -1.26 19.57 -18.15
C ILE A 550 0.25 19.82 -18.29
N ILE A 551 1.04 18.80 -18.64
CA ILE A 551 2.50 18.94 -18.72
C ILE A 551 2.90 19.91 -19.83
N ILE A 552 2.28 19.79 -21.01
CA ILE A 552 2.71 20.55 -22.18
C ILE A 552 2.12 21.95 -22.16
N ASN A 553 0.80 22.08 -22.02
CA ASN A 553 0.17 23.38 -22.09
C ASN A 553 0.34 24.15 -20.79
N ASP A 554 -0.16 23.62 -19.67
CA ASP A 554 -0.23 24.38 -18.42
C ASP A 554 1.17 24.62 -17.83
N LEU A 555 1.95 23.56 -17.67
CA LEU A 555 3.28 23.65 -17.04
C LEU A 555 4.31 24.23 -18.00
N LEU A 556 4.53 23.60 -19.16
CA LEU A 556 5.62 24.00 -20.04
C LEU A 556 5.31 25.32 -20.77
N PHE A 557 4.21 25.40 -21.50
CA PHE A 557 3.96 26.54 -22.39
C PHE A 557 3.33 27.75 -21.73
N ASP A 558 2.51 27.57 -20.69
CA ASP A 558 1.80 28.67 -20.05
C ASP A 558 2.51 29.20 -18.80
N ASP A 559 3.44 28.44 -18.20
CA ASP A 559 4.18 28.89 -17.03
C ASP A 559 5.72 28.86 -17.19
N ILE A 560 6.34 27.70 -17.45
CA ILE A 560 7.81 27.57 -17.51
C ILE A 560 8.42 28.42 -18.62
N LEU A 561 8.05 28.20 -19.88
CA LEU A 561 8.69 28.90 -21.00
C LEU A 561 8.42 30.42 -21.00
N PRO A 562 7.21 30.92 -20.67
CA PRO A 562 6.96 32.36 -20.52
C PRO A 562 7.75 32.99 -19.37
N SER A 563 8.06 32.23 -18.32
CA SER A 563 8.83 32.74 -17.18
C SER A 563 10.30 32.98 -17.49
N ILE A 564 10.84 32.37 -18.56
CA ILE A 564 12.24 32.54 -18.95
C ILE A 564 12.35 33.76 -19.86
N ARG A 565 12.94 34.83 -19.31
CA ARG A 565 13.11 36.13 -19.97
C ARG A 565 14.46 36.21 -20.65
N LEU A 566 14.44 36.43 -21.97
CA LEU A 566 15.68 36.58 -22.76
C LEU A 566 16.16 38.03 -22.80
N ASP A 567 15.29 38.99 -22.50
CA ASP A 567 15.68 40.38 -22.29
C ASP A 567 16.58 40.56 -21.07
N ASP A 568 16.46 39.69 -20.06
CA ASP A 568 17.37 39.66 -18.91
C ASP A 568 18.75 39.03 -19.24
N LEU A 569 18.89 38.46 -20.43
CA LEU A 569 20.09 37.75 -20.91
C LEU A 569 20.74 38.44 -22.12
N ASP A 570 20.30 39.66 -22.47
CA ASP A 570 20.73 40.36 -23.69
C ASP A 570 22.23 40.69 -23.71
N ILE A 571 22.87 40.77 -22.55
CA ILE A 571 24.32 40.95 -22.40
C ILE A 571 25.15 39.70 -22.72
N LEU A 572 24.54 38.51 -22.79
CA LEU A 572 25.23 37.23 -23.01
C LEU A 572 25.32 36.84 -24.49
N LEU A 573 24.55 37.51 -25.35
CA LEU A 573 24.46 37.21 -26.78
C LEU A 573 24.82 38.45 -27.62
N PRO A 574 25.39 38.27 -28.84
CA PRO A 574 25.63 39.39 -29.75
C PRO A 574 24.36 40.16 -30.12
N ASP A 575 24.48 41.48 -30.31
CA ASP A 575 23.36 42.40 -30.60
C ASP A 575 22.51 41.97 -31.82
N ASP A 576 23.13 41.41 -32.85
CA ASP A 576 22.45 40.93 -34.06
C ASP A 576 21.64 39.64 -33.82
N VAL A 577 22.12 38.77 -32.93
CA VAL A 577 21.38 37.59 -32.45
C VAL A 577 20.17 38.04 -31.63
N VAL A 578 20.37 38.95 -30.68
CA VAL A 578 19.29 39.51 -29.86
C VAL A 578 18.25 40.22 -30.74
N GLN A 579 18.67 40.99 -31.73
CA GLN A 579 17.75 41.66 -32.66
C GLN A 579 16.97 40.66 -33.52
N THR A 580 17.60 39.54 -33.92
CA THR A 580 16.92 38.46 -34.64
C THR A 580 15.85 37.81 -33.77
N LEU A 581 16.16 37.51 -32.51
CA LEU A 581 15.20 36.99 -31.54
C LEU A 581 14.05 37.99 -31.32
N ARG A 582 14.35 39.30 -31.15
CA ARG A 582 13.34 40.37 -31.05
C ARG A 582 12.38 40.39 -32.23
N ASN A 583 12.91 40.24 -33.44
CA ASN A 583 12.09 40.23 -34.67
C ASN A 583 11.22 38.96 -34.75
N LEU A 584 11.75 37.81 -34.33
CA LEU A 584 11.01 36.54 -34.30
C LEU A 584 9.90 36.53 -33.24
N ALA A 585 10.14 37.15 -32.09
CA ALA A 585 9.23 37.12 -30.95
C ALA A 585 8.03 38.08 -31.07
N GLY A 586 7.99 38.94 -32.09
CA GLY A 586 6.87 39.86 -32.31
C GLY A 586 6.61 40.86 -31.17
N GLY A 587 7.54 41.00 -30.22
CA GLY A 587 7.44 41.88 -29.05
C GLY A 587 7.55 41.17 -27.69
N ASP A 588 7.28 39.87 -27.60
CA ASP A 588 7.41 39.08 -26.36
C ASP A 588 8.71 38.25 -26.36
N LEU A 589 9.74 38.73 -25.66
CA LEU A 589 11.07 38.11 -25.59
C LEU A 589 11.21 37.00 -24.53
N SER A 590 10.10 36.38 -24.14
CA SER A 590 10.18 35.12 -23.40
C SER A 590 10.60 33.97 -24.32
N VAL A 591 11.16 32.90 -23.73
CA VAL A 591 11.39 31.65 -24.47
C VAL A 591 10.06 31.11 -25.02
N GLY A 592 8.98 31.26 -24.26
CA GLY A 592 7.62 30.90 -24.66
C GLY A 592 7.18 31.59 -25.96
N GLY A 593 7.22 32.92 -26.01
CA GLY A 593 6.79 33.71 -27.17
C GLY A 593 7.59 33.40 -28.45
N ILE A 594 8.89 33.17 -28.31
CA ILE A 594 9.75 32.75 -29.42
C ILE A 594 9.42 31.33 -29.87
N LEU A 595 9.32 30.38 -28.94
CA LEU A 595 9.08 28.98 -29.27
C LEU A 595 7.69 28.79 -29.88
N ASP A 596 6.65 29.43 -29.34
CA ASP A 596 5.31 29.43 -29.90
C ASP A 596 5.33 29.95 -31.34
N THR A 597 6.07 31.02 -31.63
CA THR A 597 6.17 31.54 -33.00
C THR A 597 6.86 30.56 -33.95
N ILE A 598 7.96 29.93 -33.52
CA ILE A 598 8.69 28.93 -34.30
C ILE A 598 7.79 27.72 -34.58
N LEU A 599 7.18 27.17 -33.53
CA LEU A 599 6.36 25.96 -33.62
C LEU A 599 5.08 26.19 -34.42
N ASN A 600 4.41 27.34 -34.25
CA ASN A 600 3.23 27.68 -35.06
C ASN A 600 3.58 27.83 -36.54
N ASN A 601 4.76 28.38 -36.87
CA ASN A 601 5.25 28.43 -38.24
C ASN A 601 5.60 27.03 -38.77
N ALA A 602 6.17 26.15 -37.94
CA ALA A 602 6.43 24.76 -38.29
C ALA A 602 5.12 23.99 -38.56
N ALA A 603 4.12 24.11 -37.68
CA ALA A 603 2.80 23.52 -37.86
C ALA A 603 2.12 23.98 -39.16
N LYS A 604 2.14 25.29 -39.45
CA LYS A 604 1.64 25.86 -40.72
C LYS A 604 2.34 25.26 -41.94
N ARG A 605 3.66 25.07 -41.88
CA ARG A 605 4.43 24.44 -42.96
C ARG A 605 4.10 22.96 -43.11
N LEU A 606 3.93 22.25 -42.00
CA LEU A 606 3.59 20.83 -42.00
C LEU A 606 2.20 20.58 -42.59
N ASN A 607 1.24 21.48 -42.35
CA ASN A 607 -0.10 21.46 -42.94
C ASN A 607 -0.13 21.67 -44.46
N LEU A 608 1.01 22.00 -45.10
CA LEU A 608 1.13 22.00 -46.56
C LEU A 608 1.30 20.58 -47.13
N ILE A 609 1.56 19.58 -46.29
CA ILE A 609 1.66 18.17 -46.67
C ILE A 609 0.24 17.58 -46.70
N PRO A 610 -0.23 16.98 -47.82
CA PRO A 610 -1.66 16.64 -48.04
C PRO A 610 -2.33 15.63 -47.08
N PHE A 611 -1.62 15.14 -46.07
CA PHE A 611 -2.11 14.11 -45.14
C PHE A 611 -1.71 14.37 -43.68
N VAL A 612 -1.13 15.54 -43.40
CA VAL A 612 -0.75 15.93 -42.04
C VAL A 612 -1.54 17.17 -41.67
N ARG A 613 -2.20 17.12 -40.52
CA ARG A 613 -2.89 18.26 -39.95
C ARG A 613 -2.54 18.39 -38.47
N VAL A 614 -2.01 19.55 -38.11
CA VAL A 614 -1.70 19.95 -36.75
C VAL A 614 -2.20 21.37 -36.56
N ASP A 615 -3.08 21.59 -35.59
CA ASP A 615 -3.82 22.85 -35.46
C ASP A 615 -2.96 23.98 -34.88
N SER A 616 -1.97 23.66 -34.03
CA SER A 616 -1.03 24.62 -33.45
C SER A 616 0.39 24.09 -33.28
N GLY A 617 1.33 24.98 -32.96
CA GLY A 617 2.69 24.60 -32.57
C GLY A 617 2.74 23.73 -31.32
N ARG A 618 1.82 23.92 -30.38
CA ARG A 618 1.71 23.10 -29.16
C ARG A 618 1.18 21.72 -29.47
N ASP A 619 0.21 21.60 -30.37
CA ASP A 619 -0.27 20.30 -30.87
C ASP A 619 0.84 19.53 -31.61
N LEU A 620 1.74 20.26 -32.27
CA LEU A 620 2.93 19.66 -32.88
C LEU A 620 3.83 19.03 -31.81
N VAL A 621 4.04 19.72 -30.69
CA VAL A 621 4.82 19.18 -29.56
C VAL A 621 4.15 17.96 -28.94
N LYS A 622 2.83 18.00 -28.72
CA LYS A 622 2.07 16.82 -28.26
C LYS A 622 2.26 15.64 -29.20
N ALA A 623 2.10 15.85 -30.51
CA ALA A 623 2.29 14.80 -31.51
C ALA A 623 3.73 14.24 -31.50
N LEU A 624 4.74 15.10 -31.31
CA LEU A 624 6.13 14.69 -31.17
C LEU A 624 6.36 13.88 -29.89
N VAL A 625 5.79 14.31 -28.75
CA VAL A 625 5.88 13.57 -27.47
C VAL A 625 5.22 12.21 -27.59
N TYR A 626 4.04 12.12 -28.21
CA TYR A 626 3.39 10.83 -28.50
C TYR A 626 4.23 9.95 -29.43
N THR A 627 4.85 10.53 -30.44
CA THR A 627 5.68 9.78 -31.41
C THR A 627 6.98 9.28 -30.76
N ALA A 628 7.67 10.15 -30.02
CA ALA A 628 8.89 9.79 -29.30
C ALA A 628 8.60 8.80 -28.16
N GLY A 629 7.49 9.00 -27.47
CA GLY A 629 6.97 8.14 -26.42
C GLY A 629 6.23 6.92 -26.93
N TYR A 630 6.10 6.67 -28.24
CA TYR A 630 5.26 5.60 -28.80
C TYR A 630 5.58 4.22 -28.22
N LYS A 631 6.86 3.96 -27.90
CA LYS A 631 7.28 2.74 -27.22
C LYS A 631 6.55 2.52 -25.89
N TYR A 632 6.24 3.59 -25.15
CA TYR A 632 5.67 3.58 -23.81
C TYR A 632 4.22 4.05 -23.75
N LEU A 633 3.75 4.81 -24.75
CA LEU A 633 2.43 5.43 -24.80
C LEU A 633 1.61 4.94 -26.00
N ASN A 634 1.94 3.79 -26.60
CA ASN A 634 1.05 3.17 -27.60
C ASN A 634 -0.27 2.70 -26.96
N ALA A 635 -1.26 2.37 -27.79
CA ALA A 635 -2.60 1.98 -27.34
C ALA A 635 -2.59 0.89 -26.25
N ASN A 636 -1.78 -0.16 -26.44
CA ASN A 636 -1.67 -1.26 -25.48
C ASN A 636 -1.05 -0.81 -24.15
N SER A 637 0.01 0.01 -24.20
CA SER A 637 0.63 0.54 -22.99
C SER A 637 -0.31 1.47 -22.19
N ARG A 638 -1.09 2.31 -22.89
CA ARG A 638 -2.09 3.17 -22.21
C ARG A 638 -3.18 2.33 -21.56
N LEU A 639 -3.64 1.28 -22.23
CA LEU A 639 -4.63 0.36 -21.67
C LEU A 639 -4.09 -0.33 -20.41
N LYS A 640 -2.82 -0.74 -20.40
CA LYS A 640 -2.16 -1.29 -19.21
C LYS A 640 -2.11 -0.29 -18.04
N ILE A 641 -1.65 0.93 -18.28
CA ILE A 641 -1.61 2.01 -17.26
C ILE A 641 -3.01 2.25 -16.67
N SER A 642 -4.01 2.38 -17.53
CA SER A 642 -5.38 2.64 -17.13
C SER A 642 -6.03 1.45 -16.42
N SER A 643 -5.71 0.22 -16.85
CA SER A 643 -6.18 -1.00 -16.17
C SER A 643 -5.52 -1.17 -14.82
N ALA A 644 -4.22 -0.91 -14.70
CA ALA A 644 -3.53 -0.91 -13.40
C ALA A 644 -4.17 0.10 -12.43
N LEU A 645 -4.52 1.30 -12.89
CA LEU A 645 -5.27 2.26 -12.07
C LEU A 645 -6.65 1.71 -11.65
N ALA A 646 -7.35 1.01 -12.54
CA ALA A 646 -8.62 0.36 -12.22
C ALA A 646 -8.43 -0.76 -11.18
N ASP A 647 -7.39 -1.59 -11.32
CA ASP A 647 -7.08 -2.68 -10.41
C ASP A 647 -6.72 -2.14 -9.02
N ILE A 648 -6.01 -1.00 -8.95
CA ILE A 648 -5.76 -0.30 -7.67
C ILE A 648 -7.09 0.11 -7.04
N PHE A 649 -7.95 0.83 -7.75
CA PHE A 649 -9.25 1.22 -7.19
C PHE A 649 -10.12 0.02 -6.79
N GLU A 650 -10.09 -1.07 -7.56
CA GLU A 650 -10.78 -2.32 -7.20
C GLU A 650 -10.25 -2.86 -5.87
N SER A 651 -8.93 -2.90 -5.66
CA SER A 651 -8.33 -3.38 -4.41
C SER A 651 -8.71 -2.59 -3.15
N PHE A 652 -9.12 -1.32 -3.28
CA PHE A 652 -9.61 -0.49 -2.16
C PHE A 652 -11.14 -0.51 -1.99
N THR A 653 -11.89 -1.10 -2.94
CA THR A 653 -13.36 -0.97 -3.00
C THR A 653 -14.09 -2.30 -3.08
N THR A 654 -13.35 -3.41 -3.14
CA THR A 654 -13.86 -4.77 -3.06
C THR A 654 -12.99 -5.59 -2.14
N ASP A 655 -13.56 -6.09 -1.05
CA ASP A 655 -12.97 -7.16 -0.25
C ASP A 655 -13.71 -8.49 -0.50
N VAL A 656 -12.95 -9.58 -0.56
CA VAL A 656 -13.44 -10.96 -0.65
C VAL A 656 -12.73 -11.92 0.30
N ASN A 657 -11.77 -11.46 1.08
CA ASN A 657 -10.99 -12.27 2.00
C ASN A 657 -11.13 -11.70 3.42
N PRO A 658 -11.88 -12.35 4.32
CA PRO A 658 -12.29 -13.75 4.26
C PRO A 658 -13.54 -14.03 3.43
N PHE A 659 -14.40 -13.03 3.25
CA PHE A 659 -15.60 -13.08 2.41
C PHE A 659 -16.10 -11.66 2.19
N PHE A 660 -16.89 -11.47 1.13
CA PHE A 660 -17.44 -10.17 0.76
C PHE A 660 -18.15 -9.43 1.91
N CYS A 661 -17.77 -8.16 2.12
CA CYS A 661 -18.19 -7.32 3.26
C CYS A 661 -17.84 -7.97 4.61
N GLY A 662 -16.60 -8.45 4.73
CA GLY A 662 -16.09 -9.24 5.84
C GLY A 662 -15.65 -8.43 7.06
N ASP A 663 -15.69 -7.10 6.99
CA ASP A 663 -14.87 -6.29 7.88
C ASP A 663 -15.67 -5.51 8.92
N LEU A 664 -16.87 -5.01 8.59
CA LEU A 664 -17.68 -4.17 9.50
C LEU A 664 -18.59 -4.99 10.45
N ASN A 665 -19.43 -5.87 9.88
CA ASN A 665 -20.50 -6.59 10.58
C ASN A 665 -20.50 -8.07 10.18
N ALA A 666 -19.43 -8.75 10.53
CA ALA A 666 -19.11 -10.08 10.05
C ALA A 666 -19.21 -11.13 11.15
N THR A 667 -19.32 -12.40 10.73
CA THR A 667 -19.17 -13.54 11.64
C THR A 667 -18.11 -14.47 11.08
N LEU A 668 -16.95 -14.46 11.73
CA LEU A 668 -15.83 -15.33 11.43
C LEU A 668 -16.02 -16.66 12.16
N GLU A 669 -15.65 -17.76 11.50
CA GLU A 669 -15.97 -19.11 11.97
C GLU A 669 -14.76 -20.02 11.87
N TYR A 670 -14.28 -20.49 13.01
CA TYR A 670 -13.33 -21.59 13.07
C TYR A 670 -14.07 -22.90 13.33
N LYS A 671 -14.09 -23.78 12.31
CA LYS A 671 -14.78 -25.09 12.34
C LYS A 671 -13.80 -26.26 12.26
N GLY A 672 -12.56 -26.02 12.67
CA GLY A 672 -11.44 -26.92 12.42
C GLY A 672 -10.82 -26.73 11.04
N LYS A 673 -9.94 -27.66 10.66
CA LYS A 673 -9.17 -27.61 9.43
C LYS A 673 -10.02 -27.48 8.18
N VAL A 674 -9.64 -26.56 7.30
CA VAL A 674 -10.25 -26.30 6.00
C VAL A 674 -9.42 -26.96 4.90
N ALA A 675 -10.10 -27.66 3.98
CA ALA A 675 -9.45 -28.17 2.78
C ALA A 675 -9.32 -27.06 1.74
N VAL A 676 -8.10 -26.81 1.28
CA VAL A 676 -7.81 -25.89 0.17
C VAL A 676 -7.42 -26.73 -1.04
N GLU A 677 -8.02 -26.47 -2.20
CA GLU A 677 -7.63 -27.14 -3.45
C GLU A 677 -6.13 -26.89 -3.73
N PRO A 678 -5.30 -27.94 -3.81
CA PRO A 678 -3.89 -27.77 -4.12
C PRO A 678 -3.71 -27.38 -5.59
N THR A 679 -3.02 -26.28 -5.87
CA THR A 679 -2.68 -25.86 -7.23
C THR A 679 -1.23 -25.41 -7.31
N ASN A 680 -0.68 -25.30 -8.53
CA ASN A 680 0.63 -24.69 -8.73
C ASN A 680 0.57 -23.16 -8.45
N ALA A 681 -0.57 -22.51 -8.71
CA ALA A 681 -0.75 -21.06 -8.53
C ALA A 681 -0.72 -20.63 -7.05
N ASN A 682 -1.25 -21.47 -6.15
CA ASN A 682 -1.16 -21.25 -4.70
C ASN A 682 0.06 -21.95 -4.06
N TYR A 683 0.96 -22.50 -4.87
CA TYR A 683 2.19 -23.17 -4.45
C TYR A 683 1.98 -24.36 -3.48
N ARG A 684 0.76 -24.90 -3.39
CA ARG A 684 0.50 -26.15 -2.64
C ARG A 684 0.94 -27.38 -3.42
N LEU A 685 0.93 -27.28 -4.75
CA LEU A 685 1.61 -28.23 -5.63
C LEU A 685 2.95 -27.64 -6.11
N PRO A 686 3.94 -28.48 -6.44
CA PRO A 686 5.21 -28.03 -7.01
C PRO A 686 5.02 -27.08 -8.19
N ALA A 687 5.48 -25.84 -8.04
CA ALA A 687 5.41 -24.81 -9.07
C ALA A 687 6.81 -24.42 -9.56
N ASN A 688 6.87 -23.71 -10.70
CA ASN A 688 8.12 -23.20 -11.29
C ASN A 688 9.21 -24.29 -11.40
N ILE A 689 8.78 -25.47 -11.87
CA ILE A 689 9.62 -26.65 -11.97
C ILE A 689 10.65 -26.42 -13.08
N THR A 690 11.92 -26.69 -12.80
CA THR A 690 13.00 -26.61 -13.78
C THR A 690 13.90 -27.84 -13.68
N VAL A 691 14.29 -28.39 -14.83
CA VAL A 691 15.30 -29.44 -14.93
C VAL A 691 16.49 -28.90 -15.70
N MET A 692 17.68 -28.91 -15.10
CA MET A 692 18.89 -28.51 -15.82
C MET A 692 20.06 -29.45 -15.55
N ARG A 693 21.02 -29.40 -16.47
CA ARG A 693 22.28 -30.14 -16.39
C ARG A 693 23.15 -29.62 -15.23
N ALA A 694 23.72 -30.53 -14.45
CA ALA A 694 24.72 -30.24 -13.42
C ALA A 694 26.16 -30.32 -13.96
N THR A 695 27.17 -30.33 -13.08
CA THR A 695 28.58 -30.22 -13.47
C THR A 695 29.07 -31.45 -14.24
N ASP A 696 28.72 -32.65 -13.78
CA ASP A 696 29.16 -33.92 -14.36
C ASP A 696 28.19 -34.45 -15.43
N LEU A 697 28.71 -35.27 -16.36
CA LEU A 697 27.91 -35.86 -17.43
C LEU A 697 26.95 -36.91 -16.86
N GLY A 698 25.64 -36.69 -17.02
CA GLY A 698 24.61 -37.55 -16.41
C GLY A 698 24.13 -37.06 -15.05
N ASP A 699 24.61 -35.91 -14.59
CA ASP A 699 24.11 -35.26 -13.39
C ASP A 699 23.16 -34.11 -13.77
N ILE A 700 22.04 -34.02 -13.05
CA ILE A 700 21.05 -32.96 -13.22
C ILE A 700 20.64 -32.39 -11.87
N PHE A 701 20.05 -31.21 -11.89
CA PHE A 701 19.29 -30.70 -10.77
C PHE A 701 17.86 -30.40 -11.20
N ILE A 702 16.92 -30.83 -10.36
CA ILE A 702 15.51 -30.50 -10.46
C ILE A 702 15.21 -29.51 -9.35
N THR A 703 14.67 -28.36 -9.69
CA THR A 703 14.19 -27.40 -8.70
C THR A 703 12.73 -27.09 -8.87
N TRP A 704 12.05 -26.86 -7.77
CA TRP A 704 10.65 -26.41 -7.75
C TRP A 704 10.40 -25.59 -6.48
N GLN A 705 9.23 -24.97 -6.45
CA GLN A 705 8.82 -24.10 -5.35
C GLN A 705 7.51 -24.60 -4.74
N THR A 706 7.39 -24.47 -3.43
CA THR A 706 6.15 -24.66 -2.67
C THR A 706 5.96 -23.52 -1.68
N MET A 707 4.73 -23.36 -1.19
CA MET A 707 4.46 -22.48 -0.06
C MET A 707 5.15 -23.00 1.20
N GLN A 708 5.30 -22.13 2.19
CA GLN A 708 5.86 -22.52 3.47
C GLN A 708 4.96 -23.53 4.20
N GLY A 709 5.59 -24.40 4.99
CA GLY A 709 4.93 -25.53 5.64
C GLY A 709 4.78 -26.78 4.77
N ILE A 710 5.16 -26.74 3.48
CA ILE A 710 5.28 -27.92 2.59
C ILE A 710 6.76 -28.18 2.32
N GLU A 711 7.37 -28.99 3.19
CA GLU A 711 8.81 -29.29 3.17
C GLU A 711 9.13 -30.61 2.47
N GLY A 712 8.11 -31.43 2.18
CA GLY A 712 8.26 -32.69 1.46
C GLY A 712 8.96 -32.49 0.12
N ASN A 713 10.06 -33.21 -0.05
CA ASN A 713 10.98 -33.06 -1.18
C ASN A 713 11.16 -34.37 -1.95
N ASP A 714 10.11 -35.17 -2.03
CA ASP A 714 10.11 -36.49 -2.63
C ASP A 714 10.21 -36.43 -4.15
N ILE A 715 10.83 -37.48 -4.70
CA ILE A 715 10.93 -37.68 -6.13
C ILE A 715 10.60 -39.13 -6.46
N LEU A 716 9.59 -39.32 -7.31
CA LEU A 716 9.19 -40.60 -7.85
C LEU A 716 9.67 -40.67 -9.29
N PHE A 717 10.77 -41.39 -9.53
CA PHE A 717 11.48 -41.43 -10.80
C PHE A 717 11.28 -42.77 -11.52
N ASN A 718 11.18 -42.76 -12.85
CA ASN A 718 11.02 -43.98 -13.65
C ASN A 718 11.63 -43.84 -15.07
N PRO A 719 12.56 -44.72 -15.48
CA PRO A 719 13.21 -45.77 -14.67
C PRO A 719 14.15 -45.17 -13.63
N LEU A 720 14.26 -45.79 -12.45
CA LEU A 720 15.25 -45.44 -11.43
C LEU A 720 16.58 -46.16 -11.76
N PRO A 721 17.67 -45.46 -12.12
CA PRO A 721 18.95 -46.13 -12.38
C PRO A 721 19.53 -46.72 -11.09
N GLU A 722 20.06 -47.95 -11.14
CA GLU A 722 20.67 -48.59 -9.96
C GLU A 722 21.89 -47.82 -9.41
N SER A 723 22.54 -47.01 -10.26
CA SER A 723 23.68 -46.16 -9.93
C SER A 723 23.30 -44.76 -9.45
N ALA A 724 22.01 -44.41 -9.43
CA ALA A 724 21.60 -43.04 -9.16
C ALA A 724 21.77 -42.68 -7.68
N SER A 725 22.39 -41.53 -7.41
CA SER A 725 22.45 -40.92 -6.08
C SER A 725 21.72 -39.59 -6.08
N TYR A 726 21.09 -39.27 -4.94
CA TYR A 726 20.28 -38.08 -4.78
C TYR A 726 20.79 -37.27 -3.59
N THR A 727 20.99 -35.97 -3.79
CA THR A 727 21.10 -35.00 -2.69
C THR A 727 19.91 -34.06 -2.75
N LYS A 728 19.37 -33.72 -1.57
CA LYS A 728 18.20 -32.86 -1.45
C LYS A 728 18.56 -31.66 -0.60
N GLU A 729 18.17 -30.49 -1.06
CA GLU A 729 18.33 -29.22 -0.36
C GLU A 729 16.99 -28.49 -0.34
N LEU A 730 16.73 -27.82 0.79
CA LEU A 730 15.56 -27.00 1.01
C LEU A 730 16.03 -25.66 1.54
N ALA A 731 15.59 -24.56 0.92
CA ALA A 731 15.93 -23.22 1.36
C ALA A 731 14.78 -22.24 1.08
N PRO A 732 14.60 -21.22 1.94
CA PRO A 732 13.76 -20.08 1.60
C PRO A 732 14.26 -19.41 0.31
N ASN A 733 13.33 -18.99 -0.55
CA ASN A 733 13.63 -18.33 -1.81
C ASN A 733 12.64 -17.18 -2.03
N LYS A 734 13.19 -15.97 -2.19
CA LYS A 734 12.40 -14.78 -2.55
C LYS A 734 11.92 -14.92 -4.00
N VAL A 735 10.63 -14.78 -4.22
CA VAL A 735 9.99 -14.81 -5.54
C VAL A 735 9.17 -13.55 -5.70
N THR A 736 9.41 -12.87 -6.80
CA THR A 736 8.67 -11.67 -7.14
C THR A 736 7.41 -12.02 -7.92
N VAL A 737 6.26 -11.58 -7.43
CA VAL A 737 4.96 -11.76 -8.06
C VAL A 737 4.52 -10.40 -8.60
N LYS A 738 4.11 -10.36 -9.86
CA LYS A 738 3.61 -9.14 -10.49
C LYS A 738 2.23 -8.81 -9.96
N THR A 739 2.05 -7.59 -9.45
CA THR A 739 0.78 -7.12 -8.91
C THR A 739 0.11 -6.15 -9.87
N PHE A 740 0.84 -5.15 -10.38
CA PHE A 740 0.31 -4.19 -11.37
C PHE A 740 1.30 -3.93 -12.52
N ASP A 741 0.79 -3.82 -13.76
CA ASP A 741 1.60 -3.57 -14.95
C ASP A 741 1.26 -2.19 -15.55
N PHE A 742 2.14 -1.20 -15.33
CA PHE A 742 2.03 0.15 -15.89
C PHE A 742 2.70 0.29 -17.27
N ALA A 743 3.06 -0.82 -17.94
CA ALA A 743 3.76 -0.92 -19.21
C ALA A 743 5.21 -0.38 -19.25
N PHE A 744 5.52 0.70 -18.53
CA PHE A 744 6.88 1.25 -18.38
C PHE A 744 7.55 0.84 -17.07
N THR A 745 6.76 0.42 -16.08
CA THR A 745 7.19 -0.15 -14.81
C THR A 745 6.19 -1.21 -14.37
N GLU A 746 6.62 -2.14 -13.55
CA GLU A 746 5.78 -3.15 -12.91
C GLU A 746 5.85 -2.91 -11.40
N ILE A 747 4.70 -2.99 -10.73
CA ILE A 747 4.64 -3.08 -9.26
C ILE A 747 4.64 -4.56 -8.93
N GLU A 748 5.55 -4.93 -8.05
CA GLU A 748 5.97 -6.29 -7.80
C GLU A 748 6.02 -6.52 -6.29
N VAL A 749 5.37 -7.58 -5.81
CA VAL A 749 5.38 -7.98 -4.39
C VAL A 749 6.34 -9.16 -4.22
N THR A 750 7.18 -9.10 -3.19
CA THR A 750 8.09 -10.20 -2.86
C THR A 750 7.40 -11.18 -1.92
N ARG A 751 7.27 -12.44 -2.34
CA ARG A 751 6.87 -13.56 -1.46
C ARG A 751 8.07 -14.44 -1.14
N ILE A 752 8.05 -15.06 0.03
CA ILE A 752 9.10 -16.01 0.43
C ILE A 752 8.52 -17.41 0.32
N LEU A 753 9.04 -18.19 -0.62
CA LEU A 753 8.61 -19.58 -0.86
C LEU A 753 9.71 -20.55 -0.44
N LEU A 754 9.38 -21.83 -0.35
CA LEU A 754 10.37 -22.88 -0.17
C LEU A 754 10.87 -23.35 -1.54
N LYS A 755 12.16 -23.20 -1.80
CA LYS A 755 12.82 -23.78 -2.97
C LYS A 755 13.40 -25.14 -2.60
N HIS A 756 12.92 -26.14 -3.31
CA HIS A 756 13.43 -27.50 -3.25
C HIS A 756 14.43 -27.69 -4.38
N THR A 757 15.58 -28.28 -4.06
CA THR A 757 16.59 -28.66 -5.05
C THR A 757 16.95 -30.11 -4.84
N VAL A 758 16.75 -30.93 -5.87
CA VAL A 758 17.17 -32.33 -5.89
C VAL A 758 18.22 -32.51 -6.98
N THR A 759 19.45 -32.81 -6.58
CA THR A 759 20.51 -33.19 -7.51
C THR A 759 20.49 -34.70 -7.68
N ILE A 760 20.49 -35.14 -8.94
CA ILE A 760 20.48 -36.55 -9.31
C ILE A 760 21.73 -36.81 -10.12
N SER A 761 22.56 -37.75 -9.67
CA SER A 761 23.77 -38.15 -10.38
C SER A 761 23.64 -39.54 -10.98
N GLY A 762 24.43 -39.81 -12.02
CA GLY A 762 24.54 -41.15 -12.61
C GLY A 762 23.40 -41.56 -13.54
N LEU A 763 22.78 -40.60 -14.23
CA LEU A 763 21.79 -40.83 -15.29
C LEU A 763 22.47 -41.14 -16.63
N GLU A 764 21.83 -41.96 -17.46
CA GLU A 764 22.39 -42.41 -18.75
C GLU A 764 22.12 -41.40 -19.89
N PRO A 765 23.17 -40.95 -20.62
CA PRO A 765 22.99 -40.13 -21.81
C PRO A 765 22.21 -40.88 -22.91
N GLY A 766 21.28 -40.16 -23.55
CA GLY A 766 20.38 -40.68 -24.58
C GLY A 766 19.08 -41.30 -24.05
N GLN A 767 18.84 -41.27 -22.74
CA GLN A 767 17.65 -41.84 -22.13
C GLN A 767 16.62 -40.79 -21.71
N THR A 768 15.35 -41.13 -21.87
CA THR A 768 14.20 -40.38 -21.37
C THR A 768 13.78 -40.92 -20.01
N TYR A 769 13.55 -40.01 -19.08
CA TYR A 769 13.07 -40.28 -17.74
C TYR A 769 11.72 -39.62 -17.51
N THR A 770 10.87 -40.29 -16.74
CA THR A 770 9.62 -39.74 -16.22
C THR A 770 9.74 -39.54 -14.72
N PHE A 771 9.14 -38.49 -14.18
CA PHE A 771 9.23 -38.21 -12.76
C PHE A 771 8.01 -37.46 -12.22
N ARG A 772 7.79 -37.58 -10.91
CA ARG A 772 6.92 -36.71 -10.11
C ARG A 772 7.71 -36.20 -8.92
N ILE A 773 7.46 -34.97 -8.50
CA ILE A 773 8.10 -34.33 -7.34
C ILE A 773 7.05 -33.82 -6.38
N GLY A 774 7.40 -33.57 -5.12
CA GLY A 774 6.52 -32.93 -4.14
C GLY A 774 6.54 -33.61 -2.78
N ASP A 775 5.46 -33.48 -2.02
CA ASP A 775 5.29 -34.09 -0.71
C ASP A 775 4.42 -35.35 -0.83
N SER A 776 5.06 -36.52 -0.80
CA SER A 776 4.36 -37.78 -1.01
C SER A 776 3.53 -38.20 0.19
N GLU A 777 3.91 -37.80 1.41
CA GLU A 777 3.17 -38.09 2.63
C GLU A 777 1.85 -37.33 2.67
N ARG A 778 1.83 -36.10 2.13
CA ARG A 778 0.62 -35.26 2.02
C ARG A 778 -0.15 -35.43 0.71
N GLU A 779 0.30 -36.31 -0.18
CA GLU A 779 -0.24 -36.48 -1.54
C GLU A 779 -0.19 -35.21 -2.41
N LEU A 780 0.71 -34.26 -2.09
CA LEU A 780 0.90 -32.99 -2.81
C LEU A 780 2.00 -33.13 -3.85
N MET A 781 1.75 -33.99 -4.84
CA MET A 781 2.70 -34.36 -5.87
C MET A 781 2.36 -33.69 -7.21
N SER A 782 3.39 -33.31 -7.97
CA SER A 782 3.25 -32.81 -9.34
C SER A 782 2.53 -33.82 -10.25
N GLU A 783 2.08 -33.32 -11.41
CA GLU A 783 1.79 -34.19 -12.54
C GLU A 783 3.05 -34.97 -12.98
N THR A 784 2.85 -35.99 -13.82
CA THR A 784 3.98 -36.76 -14.36
C THR A 784 4.67 -35.95 -15.45
N LEU A 785 5.92 -35.60 -15.20
CA LEU A 785 6.78 -34.85 -16.11
C LEU A 785 7.80 -35.78 -16.76
N SER A 786 8.42 -35.34 -17.85
CA SER A 786 9.47 -36.10 -18.51
C SER A 786 10.55 -35.23 -19.12
N PHE A 787 11.77 -35.75 -19.14
CA PHE A 787 12.91 -35.11 -19.79
C PHE A 787 13.83 -36.17 -20.40
N THR A 788 14.66 -35.75 -21.34
CA THR A 788 15.65 -36.60 -22.01
C THR A 788 17.04 -36.03 -21.76
N ILE A 789 17.99 -36.89 -21.40
CA ILE A 789 19.40 -36.52 -21.39
C ILE A 789 19.91 -36.76 -22.80
N THR A 790 20.39 -35.72 -23.47
CA THR A 790 20.98 -35.86 -24.80
C THR A 790 22.30 -36.61 -24.71
N THR A 791 22.82 -37.08 -25.84
CA THR A 791 24.14 -37.73 -25.88
C THR A 791 25.29 -36.79 -25.50
N SER A 792 25.09 -35.47 -25.51
CA SER A 792 26.05 -34.46 -25.01
C SER A 792 25.91 -34.19 -23.51
N GLY A 793 24.96 -34.86 -22.84
CA GLY A 793 24.66 -34.69 -21.42
C GLY A 793 23.77 -33.49 -21.11
N ASP A 794 23.15 -32.87 -22.13
CA ASP A 794 22.23 -31.75 -21.93
C ASP A 794 20.80 -32.25 -21.64
N VAL A 795 19.96 -31.40 -21.06
CA VAL A 795 18.58 -31.74 -20.72
C VAL A 795 17.64 -31.18 -21.79
N GLU A 796 16.84 -32.05 -22.41
CA GLU A 796 15.69 -31.69 -23.24
C GLU A 796 14.41 -32.07 -22.49
N GLU A 797 13.69 -31.08 -21.98
CA GLU A 797 12.36 -31.30 -21.37
C GLU A 797 11.36 -31.73 -22.46
N ASN A 798 10.64 -32.81 -22.20
CA ASN A 798 9.53 -33.27 -23.03
C ASN A 798 8.25 -32.74 -22.39
N ASP A 799 7.96 -31.45 -22.59
CA ASP A 799 6.67 -30.90 -22.22
C ASP A 799 6.00 -30.15 -23.37
N ALA A 800 4.68 -30.23 -23.39
CA ALA A 800 3.79 -29.72 -24.43
C ALA A 800 3.66 -28.18 -24.42
N SER A 801 4.75 -27.47 -24.11
CA SER A 801 4.86 -26.01 -24.22
C SER A 801 5.66 -25.63 -25.47
N ALA A 802 5.15 -26.05 -26.63
CA ALA A 802 5.53 -25.44 -27.91
C ALA A 802 5.50 -23.90 -27.81
N ASN A 803 4.71 -23.33 -26.90
CA ASN A 803 4.59 -21.90 -26.63
C ASN A 803 5.87 -21.20 -26.12
N GLU A 804 6.80 -21.85 -25.41
CA GLU A 804 8.00 -21.14 -24.92
C GLU A 804 9.12 -21.11 -25.97
N PHE A 805 9.30 -22.21 -26.71
CA PHE A 805 10.14 -22.24 -27.90
C PHE A 805 9.59 -21.32 -28.99
N TRP A 806 8.28 -21.37 -29.31
CA TRP A 806 7.65 -20.42 -30.23
C TRP A 806 7.69 -18.98 -29.71
N GLY A 807 7.58 -18.74 -28.39
CA GLY A 807 7.70 -17.42 -27.78
C GLY A 807 9.12 -16.84 -27.88
N LYS A 808 10.16 -17.65 -27.64
CA LYS A 808 11.57 -17.26 -27.83
C LYS A 808 11.90 -17.09 -29.32
N LEU A 809 11.40 -17.97 -30.19
CA LEU A 809 11.55 -17.88 -31.65
C LEU A 809 10.85 -16.64 -32.21
N LEU A 810 9.64 -16.31 -31.73
CA LEU A 810 8.91 -15.09 -32.07
C LEU A 810 9.67 -13.85 -31.57
N SER A 811 10.25 -13.87 -30.36
CA SER A 811 11.08 -12.77 -29.84
C SER A 811 12.35 -12.53 -30.68
N VAL A 812 12.95 -13.60 -31.22
CA VAL A 812 14.10 -13.53 -32.14
C VAL A 812 13.67 -12.95 -33.49
N PHE A 813 12.52 -13.37 -34.04
CA PHE A 813 12.00 -12.78 -35.29
C PHE A 813 11.56 -11.33 -35.11
N THR A 814 10.99 -10.93 -33.97
CA THR A 814 10.64 -9.54 -33.66
C THR A 814 11.89 -8.67 -33.51
N LYS A 815 12.94 -9.14 -32.83
CA LYS A 815 14.22 -8.41 -32.72
C LYS A 815 14.97 -8.31 -34.05
N VAL A 816 14.88 -9.32 -34.91
CA VAL A 816 15.41 -9.28 -36.28
C VAL A 816 14.60 -8.30 -37.14
N PHE A 817 13.27 -8.24 -36.99
CA PHE A 817 12.41 -7.29 -37.70
C PHE A 817 12.61 -5.84 -37.22
N GLU A 818 12.80 -5.62 -35.92
CA GLU A 818 13.17 -4.33 -35.31
C GLU A 818 14.56 -3.87 -35.75
N PHE A 819 15.52 -4.79 -35.90
CA PHE A 819 16.85 -4.52 -36.46
C PHE A 819 16.78 -4.08 -37.94
N PHE A 820 15.91 -4.70 -38.75
CA PHE A 820 15.71 -4.29 -40.16
C PHE A 820 14.91 -2.98 -40.30
N LEU A 821 13.93 -2.71 -39.43
CA LEU A 821 13.19 -1.44 -39.38
C LEU A 821 14.06 -0.26 -38.92
N SER A 822 14.93 -0.48 -37.92
CA SER A 822 15.88 0.54 -37.45
C SER A 822 17.00 0.82 -38.47
N PHE A 823 17.42 -0.17 -39.26
CA PHE A 823 18.37 0.04 -40.35
C PHE A 823 17.76 0.79 -41.56
N GLN A 824 16.46 0.59 -41.85
CA GLN A 824 15.76 1.25 -42.96
C GLN A 824 15.34 2.69 -42.63
N THR A 825 15.00 2.99 -41.36
CA THR A 825 14.72 4.37 -40.89
C THR A 825 15.99 5.22 -40.81
N ILE A 826 17.14 4.63 -40.45
CA ILE A 826 18.44 5.33 -40.44
C ILE A 826 18.94 5.64 -41.86
N LEU A 827 18.61 4.80 -42.85
CA LEU A 827 18.95 5.07 -44.26
C LEU A 827 18.06 6.13 -44.93
N ASN A 828 16.82 6.32 -44.47
CA ASN A 828 15.90 7.33 -45.00
C ASN A 828 15.96 8.69 -44.27
N LEU A 829 16.75 8.83 -43.20
CA LEU A 829 17.04 10.11 -42.54
C LEU A 829 18.31 10.79 -43.09
N PHE A 830 19.05 10.15 -43.99
CA PHE A 830 20.28 10.67 -44.61
C PHE A 830 20.27 10.69 -46.15
N THR A 831 19.08 10.56 -46.76
CA THR A 831 18.77 10.95 -48.15
C THR A 831 17.50 11.75 -48.15
#